data_AF-A0A850R8R6-F1
#
_entry.id   AF-A0A850R8R6-F1
#
_cell.length_a   1.000
_cell.length_b   1.000
_cell.length_c   1.000
_cell.angle_alpha   90.00
_cell.angle_beta   90.00
_cell.angle_gamma   90.00
#
_symmetry.space_group_name_H-M   'P 1'
#
loop_
_entity.id
_entity.type
_entity.pdbx_description
1 polymer ?
#
loop_
_entity_poly.entity_id
_entity_poly.type
_entity_poly.pdbx_seq_one_letter_code
_entity_poly.pdbx_strand_id
1 'polypeptide(L)'
;MNAPIPKGAAAPVVDPDRLPAEVRASIQAQAPAFDLEPPEPIAPPTPEAIRAQVETIKARDALSEAAIADAIGMKKQNFSHAKTGYRGKTLSAEQWRALQDLAEGESYPQSERETVTDPRRCRETADMFEASMDNSVTDPAPFDLAEAITQGAEISARAAELEADSDLQTDLERLAEYEHQHEPVELACFSPDEGKTADAPLVEVQASESIRDRLGEEPAPVVKPRIDIKDTATRALAASEAVCRRWLPEGKRQGHEWVSVNPTRTDQTPGSFSVNLSTGKWADFATDDKGGDLVALVAYLDGDDSQIEAARTLAEWLGAVPVVETAPKPAKAAPRPMKTRPTAHPKLGAPSAQWDYLDAEGHVLCVVMRFETETGKEFRPITQTPDGWIWKAPDEPRPLYGLDRLAARPEAPVILCEGEKAGDATALLRPDCVHIASMNGAKSPKRSDWSPLQGRRVLIWPDADQPGADFAQTAARLILEAGAQSVEVLDLSSLGVDLPQGADAADLVADGWTPEQFAERARFVAWSAEKTRRPDEQEGERHTRQTTGERGEKGEPPSGATAGAEAKAKEYPAPTPLPKLPPVPDLPLEILPNDLRGWVEDAAERARFRPDFAAVAAMSALGSVIGRQVGIRLKQKDDWTEYANVWGCVIGPPSALKSPAIQQALKPFKWLQVAADERHQAAMQGYKQDMEDFELRKNIAKKKAAKELAKDPAANVARDTTPPPEKPPERTYWTSNATAEALGVKLAENPVGLFLERDELSSLLVELEDERNATARGLYLSGWSGREGYRFDRIMRGTTYIPKFALSVFGGIQPGPLARYVRGASSGERADGLLQRFQLAVWPDPARFEYVDRHPSQAARERARLLFERADNLDAEAIGYRDQFGEDPPYVRLSPEAQGLFVEWYTDFMRHRRQVEAEGAESDPICAHFGKYPGLVGKLALILHIADDPDARAVSETTLLKALAWLDYLTPHARRIYHAVEHPETGAASLLLARVRRGELPEKFTARDIYRKGWHGLADSDAVLRACDLLQEYDWLIDVSPEWKGTGRPPAKLYAVSPAVEVAS
;
A
#
# COMPACT_ATOMS: atom_id res chain seq x y z
N MET A 1 -4.05 -53.91 35.55
CA MET A 1 -2.79 -53.87 36.33
C MET A 1 -2.28 -52.44 36.26
N ASN A 2 -2.12 -51.81 37.43
CA ASN A 2 -1.61 -50.45 37.58
C ASN A 2 -0.10 -50.39 37.33
N ALA A 3 0.35 -49.54 36.41
CA ALA A 3 1.67 -48.91 36.43
C ALA A 3 1.64 -47.61 35.59
N PRO A 4 2.20 -46.49 36.07
CA PRO A 4 2.30 -45.25 35.29
C PRO A 4 3.55 -45.27 34.39
N ILE A 5 3.38 -44.89 33.12
CA ILE A 5 4.47 -44.71 32.15
C ILE A 5 5.13 -43.33 32.40
N PRO A 6 6.47 -43.19 32.33
CA PRO A 6 7.15 -41.93 32.63
C PRO A 6 6.98 -40.90 31.51
N LYS A 7 6.80 -39.63 31.89
CA LYS A 7 6.86 -38.46 30.99
C LYS A 7 8.28 -38.31 30.44
N GLY A 8 8.46 -38.38 29.11
CA GLY A 8 9.72 -37.94 28.48
C GLY A 8 10.24 -38.71 27.25
N ALA A 9 9.47 -39.60 26.62
CA ALA A 9 9.87 -40.23 25.35
C ALA A 9 8.91 -39.80 24.23
N ALA A 10 9.43 -39.11 23.21
CA ALA A 10 8.73 -38.93 21.96
C ALA A 10 8.53 -40.32 21.31
N ALA A 11 7.29 -40.64 20.98
CA ALA A 11 6.97 -41.88 20.28
C ALA A 11 7.69 -41.89 18.91
N PRO A 12 8.24 -43.03 18.47
CA PRO A 12 8.80 -43.14 17.13
C PRO A 12 7.66 -42.92 16.12
N VAL A 13 7.93 -42.10 15.09
CA VAL A 13 7.04 -41.96 13.93
C VAL A 13 6.96 -43.32 13.27
N VAL A 14 5.81 -44.00 13.43
CA VAL A 14 5.54 -45.30 12.80
C VAL A 14 5.12 -45.03 11.36
N ASP A 15 5.85 -45.64 10.45
CA ASP A 15 5.50 -45.75 9.04
C ASP A 15 4.05 -46.29 8.89
N PRO A 16 3.10 -45.52 8.33
CA PRO A 16 1.70 -45.93 8.21
C PRO A 16 1.53 -47.19 7.36
N ASP A 17 2.52 -47.56 6.54
CA ASP A 17 2.61 -48.81 5.77
C ASP A 17 2.89 -50.07 6.58
N ARG A 18 3.13 -49.93 7.88
CA ARG A 18 3.37 -51.05 8.80
C ARG A 18 2.29 -51.25 9.86
N LEU A 19 1.21 -50.46 9.83
CA LEU A 19 0.11 -50.60 10.78
C LEU A 19 -0.87 -51.71 10.36
N PRO A 20 -1.38 -52.52 11.30
CA PRO A 20 -2.44 -53.50 11.02
C PRO A 20 -3.67 -52.82 10.42
N ALA A 21 -4.34 -53.48 9.47
CA ALA A 21 -5.48 -52.93 8.72
C ALA A 21 -6.61 -52.38 9.62
N GLU A 22 -6.81 -53.00 10.77
CA GLU A 22 -7.82 -52.61 11.77
C GLU A 22 -7.50 -51.25 12.42
N VAL A 23 -6.21 -50.88 12.56
CA VAL A 23 -5.78 -49.60 13.12
C VAL A 23 -5.89 -48.48 12.08
N ARG A 24 -5.64 -48.76 10.79
CA ARG A 24 -5.92 -47.80 9.71
C ARG A 24 -7.40 -47.44 9.63
N ALA A 25 -8.27 -48.45 9.74
CA ALA A 25 -9.72 -48.26 9.71
C ALA A 25 -10.20 -47.38 10.89
N SER A 26 -9.61 -47.53 12.08
CA SER A 26 -9.98 -46.74 13.25
C SER A 26 -9.46 -45.29 13.21
N ILE A 27 -8.35 -45.02 12.52
CA ILE A 27 -7.83 -43.65 12.31
C ILE A 27 -8.64 -42.91 11.23
N GLN A 28 -9.09 -43.61 10.19
CA GLN A 28 -10.04 -43.04 9.21
C GLN A 28 -11.43 -42.76 9.81
N ALA A 29 -11.84 -43.45 10.87
CA ALA A 29 -13.13 -43.28 11.51
C ALA A 29 -13.20 -42.14 12.56
N GLN A 30 -12.08 -41.51 12.93
CA GLN A 30 -12.01 -40.48 14.00
C GLN A 30 -11.49 -39.11 13.55
N ALA A 31 -11.24 -38.91 12.25
CA ALA A 31 -11.01 -37.56 11.72
C ALA A 31 -12.37 -36.82 11.64
N PRO A 32 -12.51 -35.61 12.19
CA PRO A 32 -13.73 -34.82 11.96
C PRO A 32 -13.80 -34.48 10.47
N ALA A 33 -14.72 -35.14 9.76
CA ALA A 33 -15.12 -34.73 8.42
C ALA A 33 -15.84 -33.39 8.54
N PHE A 34 -15.15 -32.29 8.20
CA PHE A 34 -15.84 -31.13 7.66
C PHE A 34 -16.25 -31.51 6.23
N ASP A 35 -17.37 -32.20 6.11
CA ASP A 35 -18.09 -32.31 4.85
C ASP A 35 -18.71 -30.93 4.56
N LEU A 36 -17.89 -30.06 3.98
CA LEU A 36 -18.42 -29.06 3.06
C LEU A 36 -18.43 -29.77 1.71
N GLU A 37 -19.64 -30.09 1.23
CA GLU A 37 -19.81 -30.46 -0.18
C GLU A 37 -19.06 -29.43 -1.04
N PRO A 38 -18.27 -29.87 -2.05
CA PRO A 38 -17.61 -28.93 -2.94
C PRO A 38 -18.69 -28.00 -3.51
N PRO A 39 -18.48 -26.68 -3.47
CA PRO A 39 -19.48 -25.74 -3.95
C PRO A 39 -19.85 -26.08 -5.39
N GLU A 40 -21.15 -26.12 -5.69
CA GLU A 40 -21.62 -26.45 -7.03
C GLU A 40 -20.94 -25.56 -8.09
N PRO A 41 -20.54 -26.13 -9.25
CA PRO A 41 -19.89 -25.37 -10.30
C PRO A 41 -20.82 -24.27 -10.82
N ILE A 42 -20.33 -23.03 -10.87
CA ILE A 42 -21.06 -21.93 -11.50
C ILE A 42 -21.08 -22.19 -13.00
N ALA A 43 -22.28 -22.27 -13.58
CA ALA A 43 -22.42 -22.43 -15.02
C ALA A 43 -21.67 -21.31 -15.77
N PRO A 44 -20.77 -21.63 -16.71
CA PRO A 44 -20.06 -20.60 -17.47
C PRO A 44 -21.07 -19.78 -18.29
N PRO A 45 -20.89 -18.46 -18.42
CA PRO A 45 -21.73 -17.66 -19.30
C PRO A 45 -21.60 -18.15 -20.75
N THR A 46 -22.70 -18.14 -21.50
CA THR A 46 -22.69 -18.57 -22.90
C THR A 46 -21.93 -17.57 -23.78
N PRO A 47 -21.35 -17.99 -24.92
CA PRO A 47 -20.72 -17.08 -25.88
C PRO A 47 -21.65 -15.94 -26.30
N GLU A 48 -22.96 -16.20 -26.47
CA GLU A 48 -23.95 -15.19 -26.82
C GLU A 48 -24.13 -14.15 -25.71
N ALA A 49 -24.17 -14.57 -24.45
CA ALA A 49 -24.28 -13.66 -23.31
C ALA A 49 -23.04 -12.75 -23.21
N ILE A 50 -21.84 -13.30 -23.41
CA ILE A 50 -20.60 -12.50 -23.41
C ILE A 50 -20.59 -11.53 -24.61
N ARG A 51 -20.98 -11.98 -25.80
CA ARG A 51 -21.08 -11.12 -27.00
C ARG A 51 -22.08 -9.98 -26.79
N ALA A 52 -23.26 -10.26 -26.23
CA ALA A 52 -24.26 -9.24 -25.93
C ALA A 52 -23.72 -8.19 -24.94
N GLN A 53 -22.93 -8.60 -23.95
CA GLN A 53 -22.27 -7.68 -23.03
C GLN A 53 -21.15 -6.87 -23.71
N VAL A 54 -20.32 -7.50 -24.55
CA VAL A 54 -19.30 -6.80 -25.35
C VAL A 54 -19.96 -5.73 -26.22
N GLU A 55 -21.08 -6.04 -26.87
CA GLU A 55 -21.84 -5.07 -27.65
C GLU A 55 -22.47 -3.99 -26.75
N THR A 56 -22.89 -4.31 -25.53
CA THR A 56 -23.37 -3.31 -24.55
C THR A 56 -22.26 -2.33 -24.13
N ILE A 57 -21.03 -2.83 -23.92
CA ILE A 57 -19.86 -2.01 -23.59
C ILE A 57 -19.51 -1.10 -24.76
N LYS A 58 -19.50 -1.63 -26.00
CA LYS A 58 -19.26 -0.86 -27.23
C LYS A 58 -20.36 0.16 -27.51
N ALA A 59 -21.63 -0.19 -27.29
CA ALA A 59 -22.77 0.70 -27.50
C ALA A 59 -22.76 1.89 -26.53
N ARG A 60 -22.28 1.71 -25.30
CA ARG A 60 -22.07 2.81 -24.34
C ARG A 60 -20.98 3.78 -24.77
N ASP A 61 -19.93 3.31 -25.47
CA ASP A 61 -18.83 4.14 -25.99
C ASP A 61 -19.25 4.90 -27.29
N ALA A 62 -20.20 4.33 -28.06
CA ALA A 62 -20.70 4.90 -29.32
C ALA A 62 -21.76 6.02 -29.15
N LEU A 63 -22.33 6.19 -27.95
CA LEU A 63 -23.31 7.24 -27.65
C LEU A 63 -22.62 8.59 -27.41
N SER A 64 -22.08 9.18 -28.47
CA SER A 64 -21.90 10.64 -28.51
C SER A 64 -23.28 11.32 -28.53
N GLU A 65 -23.38 12.52 -27.96
CA GLU A 65 -24.62 13.34 -28.01
C GLU A 65 -25.16 13.51 -29.45
N ALA A 66 -24.30 13.37 -30.47
CA ALA A 66 -24.66 13.38 -31.88
C ALA A 66 -25.41 12.11 -32.36
N ALA A 67 -25.06 10.93 -31.83
CA ALA A 67 -25.74 9.68 -32.17
C ALA A 67 -27.16 9.63 -31.59
N ILE A 68 -27.36 10.23 -30.41
CA ILE A 68 -28.68 10.40 -29.78
C ILE A 68 -29.55 11.39 -30.59
N ALA A 69 -28.94 12.45 -31.15
CA ALA A 69 -29.64 13.41 -31.99
C ALA A 69 -30.11 12.81 -33.34
N ASP A 70 -29.32 11.90 -33.92
CA ASP A 70 -29.69 11.18 -35.16
C ASP A 70 -30.72 10.07 -34.89
N ALA A 71 -30.60 9.33 -33.76
CA ALA A 71 -31.54 8.26 -33.40
C ALA A 71 -32.96 8.77 -33.07
N ILE A 72 -33.11 10.03 -32.62
CA ILE A 72 -34.41 10.61 -32.25
C ILE A 72 -35.13 11.29 -33.43
N GLY A 73 -34.53 11.35 -34.62
CA GLY A 73 -35.24 11.79 -35.83
C GLY A 73 -35.88 13.19 -35.75
N MET A 74 -35.44 14.05 -34.83
CA MET A 74 -35.98 15.40 -34.64
C MET A 74 -35.12 16.42 -35.38
N LYS A 75 -35.71 17.09 -36.39
CA LYS A 75 -35.05 18.17 -37.13
C LYS A 75 -34.56 19.25 -36.17
N LYS A 76 -33.27 19.61 -36.32
CA LYS A 76 -32.43 20.58 -35.57
C LYS A 76 -33.05 21.93 -35.16
N GLN A 77 -34.28 22.27 -35.53
CA GLN A 77 -34.89 23.57 -35.24
C GLN A 77 -35.85 23.61 -34.04
N ASN A 78 -36.30 22.47 -33.51
CA ASN A 78 -37.25 22.47 -32.38
C ASN A 78 -36.61 22.29 -30.99
N PHE A 79 -35.31 22.02 -30.91
CA PHE A 79 -34.63 21.79 -29.63
C PHE A 79 -34.35 23.08 -28.84
N SER A 80 -34.38 24.25 -29.49
CA SER A 80 -34.10 25.54 -28.82
C SER A 80 -35.27 26.03 -27.95
N HIS A 81 -36.51 25.60 -28.23
CA HIS A 81 -37.69 26.04 -27.48
C HIS A 81 -38.08 25.12 -26.31
N ALA A 82 -37.60 23.87 -26.28
CA ALA A 82 -37.89 22.95 -25.17
C ALA A 82 -36.96 23.14 -23.94
N LYS A 83 -35.89 23.94 -24.08
CA LYS A 83 -34.86 24.10 -23.04
C LYS A 83 -35.24 25.06 -21.90
N THR A 84 -36.36 25.77 -22.01
CA THR A 84 -36.83 26.74 -21.00
C THR A 84 -37.90 26.19 -20.04
N GLY A 85 -38.36 24.95 -20.19
CA GLY A 85 -39.43 24.39 -19.36
C GLY A 85 -39.04 23.33 -18.32
N TYR A 86 -37.87 22.68 -18.42
CA TYR A 86 -37.52 21.54 -17.56
C TYR A 86 -36.17 21.75 -16.86
N ARG A 87 -36.16 22.51 -15.76
CA ARG A 87 -35.11 22.42 -14.74
C ARG A 87 -35.54 21.40 -13.68
N GLY A 88 -34.81 20.29 -13.56
CA GLY A 88 -34.62 19.63 -12.26
C GLY A 88 -35.32 18.30 -11.97
N LYS A 89 -35.39 17.33 -12.89
CA LYS A 89 -35.58 15.91 -12.51
C LYS A 89 -34.67 15.00 -13.34
N THR A 90 -33.80 14.27 -12.65
CA THR A 90 -33.00 13.16 -13.19
C THR A 90 -33.92 11.95 -13.34
N LEU A 91 -33.92 11.29 -14.50
CA LEU A 91 -34.69 10.07 -14.71
C LEU A 91 -34.16 8.97 -13.77
N SER A 92 -35.06 8.21 -13.12
CA SER A 92 -34.67 7.05 -12.31
C SER A 92 -34.14 5.91 -13.20
N ALA A 93 -33.44 4.95 -12.60
CA ALA A 93 -32.94 3.77 -13.33
C ALA A 93 -34.06 2.98 -14.02
N GLU A 94 -35.27 2.94 -13.45
CA GLU A 94 -36.45 2.30 -14.05
C GLU A 94 -36.98 3.09 -15.26
N GLN A 95 -36.90 4.42 -15.24
CA GLN A 95 -37.29 5.25 -16.39
C GLN A 95 -36.30 5.12 -17.53
N TRP A 96 -35.01 4.94 -17.22
CA TRP A 96 -33.99 4.59 -18.20
C TRP A 96 -34.22 3.20 -18.79
N ARG A 97 -34.61 2.23 -17.97
CA ARG A 97 -34.91 0.85 -18.40
C ARG A 97 -36.15 0.80 -19.30
N ALA A 98 -37.21 1.51 -18.93
CA ALA A 98 -38.41 1.64 -19.74
C ALA A 98 -38.15 2.32 -21.10
N LEU A 99 -37.22 3.29 -21.16
CA LEU A 99 -36.80 3.92 -22.42
C LEU A 99 -35.95 2.98 -23.29
N GLN A 100 -35.12 2.12 -22.68
CA GLN A 100 -34.40 1.06 -23.40
C GLN A 100 -35.35 -0.02 -23.92
N ASP A 101 -36.31 -0.47 -23.10
CA ASP A 101 -37.30 -1.48 -23.50
C ASP A 101 -38.20 -0.97 -24.65
N LEU A 102 -38.49 0.34 -24.67
CA LEU A 102 -39.23 0.96 -25.78
C LEU A 102 -38.39 1.09 -27.07
N ALA A 103 -37.07 1.26 -26.92
CA ALA A 103 -36.13 1.40 -28.04
C ALA A 103 -35.73 0.04 -28.63
N GLU A 104 -35.72 -1.01 -27.82
CA GLU A 104 -35.25 -2.35 -28.20
C GLU A 104 -36.35 -3.27 -28.73
N GLY A 105 -37.63 -2.90 -28.65
CA GLY A 105 -38.70 -3.49 -29.49
C GLY A 105 -38.80 -5.02 -29.49
N GLU A 106 -38.29 -5.71 -28.47
CA GLU A 106 -38.28 -7.17 -28.39
C GLU A 106 -38.81 -7.66 -27.04
N SER A 107 -40.13 -7.72 -26.93
CA SER A 107 -40.85 -8.82 -26.25
C SER A 107 -42.36 -8.60 -26.37
N TYR A 108 -42.92 -8.95 -27.52
CA TYR A 108 -44.36 -9.25 -27.62
C TYR A 108 -44.55 -10.62 -28.26
N PRO A 109 -45.35 -11.52 -27.66
CA PRO A 109 -45.68 -12.82 -28.24
C PRO A 109 -46.28 -12.68 -29.63
N GLN A 110 -45.93 -13.62 -30.50
CA GLN A 110 -46.21 -13.61 -31.95
C GLN A 110 -47.71 -13.64 -32.32
N SER A 111 -48.62 -13.75 -31.34
CA SER A 111 -50.08 -13.76 -31.54
C SER A 111 -50.75 -12.38 -31.53
N GLU A 112 -50.03 -11.29 -31.24
CA GLU A 112 -50.62 -9.93 -31.24
C GLU A 112 -50.05 -9.00 -32.33
N ARG A 113 -49.20 -9.52 -33.22
CA ARG A 113 -48.61 -8.74 -34.33
C ARG A 113 -49.59 -8.36 -35.45
N GLU A 114 -50.86 -8.73 -35.39
CA GLU A 114 -51.85 -8.40 -36.43
C GLU A 114 -52.78 -7.21 -36.09
N THR A 115 -52.58 -6.45 -35.01
CA THR A 115 -53.46 -5.30 -34.68
C THR A 115 -52.79 -3.93 -34.51
N VAL A 116 -51.50 -3.78 -34.83
CA VAL A 116 -50.83 -2.46 -34.80
C VAL A 116 -50.23 -2.10 -36.16
N THR A 117 -51.11 -1.83 -37.13
CA THR A 117 -50.76 -1.11 -38.36
C THR A 117 -51.83 -0.08 -38.74
N ASP A 118 -52.46 0.58 -37.75
CA ASP A 118 -53.35 1.73 -38.01
C ASP A 118 -52.71 3.05 -37.53
N PRO A 119 -52.15 3.87 -38.46
CA PRO A 119 -51.61 5.20 -38.17
C PRO A 119 -52.62 6.18 -37.56
N ARG A 120 -53.93 5.90 -37.63
CA ARG A 120 -54.96 6.76 -37.04
C ARG A 120 -55.01 6.68 -35.53
N ARG A 121 -54.75 5.50 -34.94
CA ARG A 121 -54.77 5.32 -33.49
C ARG A 121 -53.57 5.98 -32.80
N CYS A 122 -52.39 5.93 -33.42
CA CYS A 122 -51.23 6.67 -32.91
C CYS A 122 -51.44 8.20 -32.97
N ARG A 123 -52.25 8.68 -33.92
CA ARG A 123 -52.62 10.09 -34.03
C ARG A 123 -53.66 10.49 -33.00
N GLU A 124 -54.67 9.64 -32.74
CA GLU A 124 -55.65 9.87 -31.67
C GLU A 124 -55.02 9.90 -30.28
N THR A 125 -54.01 9.05 -29.99
CA THR A 125 -53.31 9.07 -28.70
C THR A 125 -52.40 10.29 -28.55
N ALA A 126 -51.80 10.78 -29.64
CA ALA A 126 -51.02 12.02 -29.65
C ALA A 126 -51.91 13.26 -29.52
N ASP A 127 -53.06 13.28 -30.21
CA ASP A 127 -54.05 14.36 -30.16
C ASP A 127 -54.73 14.42 -28.77
N MET A 128 -54.93 13.27 -28.09
CA MET A 128 -55.39 13.21 -26.69
C MET A 128 -54.35 13.78 -25.71
N PHE A 129 -53.06 13.62 -26.01
CA PHE A 129 -51.97 14.14 -25.19
C PHE A 129 -51.82 15.66 -25.35
N GLU A 130 -51.97 16.18 -26.58
CA GLU A 130 -52.00 17.63 -26.86
C GLU A 130 -53.27 18.31 -26.31
N ALA A 131 -54.43 17.63 -26.30
CA ALA A 131 -55.68 18.21 -25.79
C ALA A 131 -55.73 18.42 -24.27
N SER A 132 -54.85 17.78 -23.48
CA SER A 132 -54.78 17.99 -22.01
C SER A 132 -53.87 19.16 -21.60
N MET A 133 -53.15 19.74 -22.55
CA MET A 133 -52.11 20.75 -22.31
C MET A 133 -52.57 22.19 -22.62
N ASP A 134 -53.81 22.40 -23.07
CA ASP A 134 -54.29 23.73 -23.42
C ASP A 134 -55.39 24.27 -22.48
N ASN A 135 -55.13 25.48 -22.00
CA ASN A 135 -55.98 26.41 -21.26
C ASN A 135 -56.32 26.17 -19.77
N SER A 136 -55.55 26.91 -18.95
CA SER A 136 -56.06 27.98 -18.08
C SER A 136 -57.43 27.76 -17.40
N VAL A 137 -57.40 27.45 -16.10
CA VAL A 137 -58.15 28.11 -15.02
C VAL A 137 -57.76 27.45 -13.68
N THR A 138 -57.67 28.31 -12.67
CA THR A 138 -57.36 28.11 -11.24
C THR A 138 -57.92 26.86 -10.57
N ASP A 139 -57.06 26.14 -9.82
CA ASP A 139 -57.23 25.21 -8.66
C ASP A 139 -58.63 24.52 -8.49
N PRO A 140 -58.76 23.19 -8.26
CA PRO A 140 -57.96 22.44 -7.27
C PRO A 140 -57.69 20.93 -7.51
N ALA A 141 -56.85 20.39 -6.60
CA ALA A 141 -56.69 19.01 -6.11
C ALA A 141 -55.48 18.19 -6.62
N PRO A 142 -54.63 17.67 -5.71
CA PRO A 142 -53.49 16.83 -6.07
C PRO A 142 -53.97 15.42 -6.46
N PHE A 143 -53.51 14.95 -7.61
CA PHE A 143 -53.62 13.56 -8.05
C PHE A 143 -52.74 12.68 -7.16
N ASP A 144 -53.34 11.74 -6.43
CA ASP A 144 -52.64 10.86 -5.48
C ASP A 144 -51.99 9.69 -6.23
N LEU A 145 -50.68 9.82 -6.42
CA LEU A 145 -49.83 8.84 -7.10
C LEU A 145 -49.77 7.49 -6.34
N ALA A 146 -50.16 7.44 -5.06
CA ALA A 146 -50.15 6.21 -4.28
C ALA A 146 -51.24 5.21 -4.71
N GLU A 147 -52.40 5.68 -5.17
CA GLU A 147 -53.51 4.80 -5.55
C GLU A 147 -53.28 4.14 -6.93
N ALA A 148 -52.62 4.85 -7.85
CA ALA A 148 -52.23 4.32 -9.17
C ALA A 148 -51.09 3.27 -9.08
N ILE A 149 -50.19 3.43 -8.11
CA ILE A 149 -49.10 2.45 -7.83
C ILE A 149 -49.69 1.18 -7.19
N THR A 150 -50.74 1.31 -6.38
CA THR A 150 -51.38 0.17 -5.71
C THR A 150 -52.11 -0.74 -6.72
N GLN A 151 -52.75 -0.17 -7.74
CA GLN A 151 -53.42 -0.94 -8.80
C GLN A 151 -52.45 -1.58 -9.82
N GLY A 152 -51.25 -1.01 -10.01
CA GLY A 152 -50.19 -1.64 -10.83
C GLY A 152 -49.52 -2.83 -10.15
N ALA A 153 -49.38 -2.79 -8.82
CA ALA A 153 -48.79 -3.87 -8.04
C ALA A 153 -49.68 -5.12 -7.96
N GLU A 154 -51.01 -4.98 -7.99
CA GLU A 154 -51.96 -6.11 -7.97
C GLU A 154 -51.98 -6.94 -9.28
N ILE A 155 -51.51 -6.37 -10.40
CA ILE A 155 -51.42 -7.10 -11.68
C ILE A 155 -50.10 -7.88 -11.78
N SER A 156 -49.01 -7.40 -11.17
CA SER A 156 -47.73 -8.14 -11.05
C SER A 156 -47.77 -9.24 -9.99
N ALA A 157 -48.54 -9.06 -8.90
CA ALA A 157 -48.66 -10.07 -7.84
C ALA A 157 -49.43 -11.32 -8.27
N ARG A 158 -50.19 -11.27 -9.37
CA ARG A 158 -51.05 -12.39 -9.83
C ARG A 158 -50.40 -13.26 -10.93
N ALA A 159 -49.21 -12.91 -11.38
CA ALA A 159 -48.40 -13.71 -12.32
C ALA A 159 -47.34 -14.58 -11.62
N ALA A 160 -47.12 -14.41 -10.32
CA ALA A 160 -46.14 -15.17 -9.53
C ALA A 160 -46.73 -16.32 -8.69
N GLU A 161 -48.05 -16.59 -8.80
CA GLU A 161 -48.76 -17.59 -7.98
C GLU A 161 -49.07 -18.94 -8.70
N LEU A 162 -48.43 -19.25 -9.83
CA LEU A 162 -48.62 -20.53 -10.52
C LEU A 162 -47.29 -21.16 -10.96
N GLU A 163 -46.48 -21.59 -9.99
CA GLU A 163 -45.62 -22.79 -10.03
C GLU A 163 -44.78 -22.91 -8.75
N ALA A 164 -45.43 -23.24 -7.62
CA ALA A 164 -44.80 -23.90 -6.47
C ALA A 164 -45.90 -24.43 -5.55
N ASP A 165 -46.32 -25.69 -5.78
CA ASP A 165 -47.17 -26.42 -4.83
C ASP A 165 -46.57 -27.82 -4.60
N SER A 166 -45.84 -27.94 -3.49
CA SER A 166 -45.89 -29.00 -2.48
C SER A 166 -44.52 -29.12 -1.80
N ASP A 167 -44.43 -28.69 -0.54
CA ASP A 167 -43.66 -29.33 0.55
C ASP A 167 -43.26 -28.40 1.71
N LEU A 168 -43.56 -27.10 1.66
CA LEU A 168 -43.25 -26.20 2.78
C LEU A 168 -44.26 -26.25 3.95
N GLN A 169 -45.42 -26.87 3.75
CA GLN A 169 -46.50 -26.91 4.76
C GLN A 169 -46.42 -28.14 5.68
N THR A 170 -45.60 -29.14 5.34
CA THR A 170 -45.37 -30.33 6.17
C THR A 170 -44.23 -30.13 7.19
N ASP A 171 -43.32 -29.18 6.96
CA ASP A 171 -42.17 -28.95 7.84
C ASP A 171 -42.43 -27.87 8.91
N LEU A 172 -43.37 -26.95 8.67
CA LEU A 172 -43.80 -25.97 9.67
C LEU A 172 -44.71 -26.58 10.75
N GLU A 173 -45.42 -27.68 10.46
CA GLU A 173 -46.20 -28.41 11.46
C GLU A 173 -45.34 -29.33 12.35
N ARG A 174 -44.13 -29.72 11.92
CA ARG A 174 -43.18 -30.51 12.74
C ARG A 174 -42.34 -29.68 13.71
N LEU A 175 -42.08 -28.42 13.39
CA LEU A 175 -41.34 -27.51 14.28
C LEU A 175 -42.20 -27.03 15.48
N ALA A 176 -43.52 -26.98 15.34
CA ALA A 176 -44.45 -26.66 16.43
C ALA A 176 -44.64 -27.80 17.44
N GLU A 177 -44.32 -29.06 17.08
CA GLU A 177 -44.36 -30.21 18.01
C GLU A 177 -43.06 -30.40 18.80
N TYR A 178 -41.93 -29.80 18.39
CA TYR A 178 -40.64 -29.95 19.08
C TYR A 178 -40.47 -28.99 20.28
N GLU A 179 -41.07 -27.80 20.23
CA GLU A 179 -41.03 -26.82 21.33
C GLU A 179 -41.98 -27.15 22.51
N HIS A 180 -42.81 -28.20 22.41
CA HIS A 180 -43.75 -28.59 23.46
C HIS A 180 -43.30 -29.77 24.34
N GLN A 181 -42.08 -30.30 24.16
CA GLN A 181 -41.67 -31.50 24.91
C GLN A 181 -40.50 -31.37 25.88
N HIS A 182 -39.68 -30.31 25.90
CA HIS A 182 -38.56 -30.23 26.85
C HIS A 182 -38.47 -28.88 27.58
N GLU A 183 -39.03 -28.86 28.80
CA GLU A 183 -38.84 -27.81 29.80
C GLU A 183 -37.42 -27.84 30.43
N PRO A 184 -36.95 -26.69 30.95
CA PRO A 184 -35.58 -26.48 31.42
C PRO A 184 -35.42 -26.85 32.90
N VAL A 185 -34.24 -27.39 33.29
CA VAL A 185 -33.86 -27.52 34.70
C VAL A 185 -32.46 -26.97 34.96
N GLU A 186 -32.42 -26.10 35.95
CA GLU A 186 -31.36 -25.23 36.47
C GLU A 186 -30.18 -25.95 37.14
N LEU A 187 -29.07 -25.22 37.32
CA LEU A 187 -28.15 -25.43 38.45
C LEU A 187 -27.71 -24.11 39.08
N ALA A 188 -28.46 -23.72 40.11
CA ALA A 188 -28.05 -23.19 41.41
C ALA A 188 -26.86 -22.23 41.51
N CYS A 189 -27.11 -21.07 42.13
CA CYS A 189 -26.50 -20.75 43.44
C CYS A 189 -27.30 -19.66 44.20
N PHE A 190 -27.75 -20.03 45.40
CA PHE A 190 -28.01 -19.26 46.62
C PHE A 190 -28.94 -18.02 46.59
N SER A 191 -30.08 -18.19 47.27
CA SER A 191 -30.83 -17.10 47.94
C SER A 191 -30.13 -16.72 49.26
N PRO A 192 -30.30 -15.49 49.79
CA PRO A 192 -31.49 -15.28 50.63
C PRO A 192 -32.17 -13.90 50.51
N ASP A 193 -33.49 -13.98 50.64
CA ASP A 193 -34.44 -13.11 51.34
C ASP A 193 -34.58 -11.61 51.03
N GLU A 194 -35.78 -11.35 50.47
CA GLU A 194 -36.80 -10.41 50.94
C GLU A 194 -36.42 -8.93 51.21
N GLY A 195 -36.96 -8.05 50.35
CA GLY A 195 -36.97 -6.60 50.61
C GLY A 195 -37.75 -5.78 49.60
N LYS A 196 -39.06 -5.64 49.85
CA LYS A 196 -40.06 -4.70 49.32
C LYS A 196 -39.56 -3.40 48.63
N THR A 197 -40.15 -3.16 47.45
CA THR A 197 -40.69 -1.90 46.87
C THR A 197 -40.29 -0.54 47.49
N ALA A 198 -39.78 0.38 46.64
CA ALA A 198 -40.41 1.67 46.24
C ALA A 198 -39.40 2.84 46.04
N ASP A 199 -39.61 3.57 44.94
CA ASP A 199 -39.43 5.00 44.68
C ASP A 199 -38.15 5.79 45.07
N ALA A 200 -37.43 6.20 44.02
CA ALA A 200 -36.81 7.53 43.74
C ALA A 200 -35.77 8.13 44.75
N PRO A 201 -35.13 9.28 44.45
CA PRO A 201 -34.07 9.52 43.46
C PRO A 201 -32.74 10.07 44.07
N LEU A 202 -31.68 10.14 43.24
CA LEU A 202 -30.43 10.94 43.32
C LEU A 202 -30.08 11.69 44.64
N VAL A 203 -28.95 11.33 45.28
CA VAL A 203 -28.09 12.23 46.09
C VAL A 203 -26.63 11.74 46.08
N GLU A 204 -25.69 12.61 45.66
CA GLU A 204 -24.26 12.55 46.03
C GLU A 204 -24.08 12.97 47.50
N VAL A 205 -23.34 12.22 48.33
CA VAL A 205 -22.47 12.81 49.38
C VAL A 205 -21.29 11.88 49.68
N GLN A 206 -20.14 12.53 49.85
CA GLN A 206 -18.84 12.05 50.27
C GLN A 206 -18.77 11.40 51.68
N ALA A 207 -17.68 10.64 51.85
CA ALA A 207 -16.93 10.37 53.08
C ALA A 207 -17.48 9.35 54.09
N SER A 208 -16.73 8.25 54.26
CA SER A 208 -16.03 8.02 55.54
C SER A 208 -14.99 6.91 55.43
N GLU A 209 -13.72 7.32 55.45
CA GLU A 209 -12.64 6.56 56.07
C GLU A 209 -12.96 6.39 57.55
N SER A 210 -13.35 5.21 58.04
CA SER A 210 -13.24 4.90 59.49
C SER A 210 -13.34 3.41 59.88
N ILE A 211 -13.41 2.46 58.94
CA ILE A 211 -13.52 1.02 59.30
C ILE A 211 -12.20 0.25 59.08
N ARG A 212 -11.22 0.80 58.35
CA ARG A 212 -9.95 0.10 58.06
C ARG A 212 -8.94 0.10 59.21
N ASP A 213 -9.13 0.92 60.24
CA ASP A 213 -8.16 1.11 61.32
C ASP A 213 -8.41 0.24 62.58
N ARG A 214 -9.39 -0.68 62.56
CA ARG A 214 -9.80 -1.45 63.76
C ARG A 214 -9.60 -2.96 63.71
N LEU A 215 -9.09 -3.51 62.61
CA LEU A 215 -8.72 -4.92 62.53
C LEU A 215 -7.28 -4.97 62.05
N GLY A 216 -6.35 -5.21 62.99
CA GLY A 216 -4.93 -5.35 62.74
C GLY A 216 -4.61 -6.63 61.96
N GLU A 217 -5.13 -6.75 60.75
CA GLU A 217 -4.77 -7.75 59.77
C GLU A 217 -4.07 -7.01 58.63
N GLU A 218 -2.78 -7.33 58.42
CA GLU A 218 -2.08 -6.87 57.23
C GLU A 218 -2.87 -7.34 55.99
N PRO A 219 -3.14 -6.47 55.01
CA PRO A 219 -3.85 -6.88 53.82
C PRO A 219 -3.02 -7.94 53.09
N ALA A 220 -3.61 -9.12 52.93
CA ALA A 220 -3.08 -10.15 52.05
C ALA A 220 -2.73 -9.52 50.69
N PRO A 221 -1.60 -9.90 50.06
CA PRO A 221 -1.14 -9.25 48.84
C PRO A 221 -2.26 -9.31 47.80
N VAL A 222 -2.77 -8.14 47.41
CA VAL A 222 -3.76 -8.00 46.34
C VAL A 222 -3.11 -8.58 45.09
N VAL A 223 -3.53 -9.78 44.70
CA VAL A 223 -3.12 -10.39 43.43
C VAL A 223 -3.79 -9.58 42.34
N LYS A 224 -3.10 -8.53 41.87
CA LYS A 224 -3.54 -7.72 40.74
C LYS A 224 -3.70 -8.66 39.53
N PRO A 225 -4.87 -8.72 38.87
CA PRO A 225 -5.04 -9.53 37.66
C PRO A 225 -4.01 -9.09 36.62
N ARG A 226 -3.31 -10.05 36.02
CA ARG A 226 -2.23 -9.80 35.08
C ARG A 226 -2.84 -9.43 33.72
N ILE A 227 -2.50 -8.24 33.22
CA ILE A 227 -3.00 -7.71 31.94
C ILE A 227 -1.98 -7.99 30.85
N ASP A 228 -2.46 -8.45 29.69
CA ASP A 228 -1.64 -8.54 28.49
C ASP A 228 -1.62 -7.17 27.79
N ILE A 229 -0.48 -6.48 27.90
CA ILE A 229 -0.26 -5.16 27.28
C ILE A 229 -0.43 -5.24 25.76
N LYS A 230 -0.05 -6.36 25.12
CA LYS A 230 -0.15 -6.50 23.65
C LYS A 230 -1.59 -6.71 23.21
N ASP A 231 -2.35 -7.53 23.94
CA ASP A 231 -3.78 -7.68 23.68
C ASP A 231 -4.51 -6.34 23.89
N THR A 232 -4.18 -5.64 24.98
CA THR A 232 -4.75 -4.31 25.27
C THR A 232 -4.40 -3.30 24.18
N ALA A 233 -3.14 -3.24 23.73
CA ALA A 233 -2.72 -2.35 22.66
C ALA A 233 -3.44 -2.67 21.33
N THR A 234 -3.67 -3.96 21.06
CA THR A 234 -4.40 -4.43 19.87
C THR A 234 -5.88 -4.01 19.92
N ARG A 235 -6.54 -4.18 21.08
CA ARG A 235 -7.92 -3.75 21.29
C ARG A 235 -8.05 -2.23 21.27
N ALA A 236 -7.10 -1.52 21.87
CA ALA A 236 -7.05 -0.07 21.86
C ALA A 236 -6.89 0.48 20.43
N LEU A 237 -6.06 -0.16 19.60
CA LEU A 237 -5.91 0.22 18.20
C LEU A 237 -7.21 0.03 17.40
N ALA A 238 -7.97 -1.04 17.68
CA ALA A 238 -9.29 -1.24 17.06
C ALA A 238 -10.31 -0.16 17.48
N ALA A 239 -10.11 0.48 18.64
CA ALA A 239 -10.92 1.58 19.16
C ALA A 239 -10.18 2.94 19.15
N SER A 240 -9.19 3.12 18.27
CA SER A 240 -8.21 4.23 18.35
C SER A 240 -8.82 5.62 18.41
N GLU A 241 -9.86 5.88 17.60
CA GLU A 241 -10.56 7.17 17.61
C GLU A 241 -11.34 7.40 18.91
N ALA A 242 -11.94 6.35 19.47
CA ALA A 242 -12.66 6.45 20.74
C ALA A 242 -11.69 6.70 21.92
N VAL A 243 -10.52 6.05 21.91
CA VAL A 243 -9.43 6.31 22.85
C VAL A 243 -8.95 7.76 22.73
N CYS A 244 -8.69 8.24 21.50
CA CYS A 244 -8.27 9.62 21.28
C CYS A 244 -9.32 10.64 21.73
N ARG A 245 -10.62 10.40 21.51
CA ARG A 245 -11.69 11.29 22.00
C ARG A 245 -11.78 11.35 23.52
N ARG A 246 -11.43 10.26 24.22
CA ARG A 246 -11.51 10.17 25.68
C ARG A 246 -10.33 10.83 26.38
N TRP A 247 -9.12 10.65 25.85
CA TRP A 247 -7.88 11.18 26.44
C TRP A 247 -7.41 12.50 25.81
N LEU A 248 -7.86 12.83 24.59
CA LEU A 248 -7.57 14.08 23.87
C LEU A 248 -8.86 14.69 23.29
N PRO A 249 -9.80 15.12 24.14
CA PRO A 249 -11.14 15.54 23.73
C PRO A 249 -11.16 16.78 22.83
N GLU A 250 -10.16 17.67 22.97
CA GLU A 250 -10.02 18.88 22.14
C GLU A 250 -9.38 18.61 20.76
N GLY A 251 -8.99 17.36 20.51
CA GLY A 251 -8.36 16.97 19.26
C GLY A 251 -9.35 16.89 18.10
N LYS A 252 -8.84 17.14 16.89
CA LYS A 252 -9.60 17.05 15.65
C LYS A 252 -8.95 16.04 14.72
N ARG A 253 -9.80 15.20 14.11
CA ARG A 253 -9.35 14.25 13.09
C ARG A 253 -8.93 14.99 11.82
N GLN A 254 -7.69 14.76 11.39
CA GLN A 254 -7.09 15.24 10.15
C GLN A 254 -6.57 14.03 9.37
N GLY A 255 -7.44 13.40 8.59
CA GLY A 255 -7.10 12.19 7.85
C GLY A 255 -6.92 10.97 8.76
N HIS A 256 -5.71 10.38 8.73
CA HIS A 256 -5.30 9.29 9.61
C HIS A 256 -4.72 9.78 10.94
N GLU A 257 -4.60 11.10 11.12
CA GLU A 257 -4.04 11.71 12.30
C GLU A 257 -5.15 12.31 13.17
N TRP A 258 -5.02 12.15 14.48
CA TRP A 258 -5.77 12.87 15.50
C TRP A 258 -4.87 13.96 16.05
N VAL A 259 -5.14 15.21 15.67
CA VAL A 259 -4.29 16.35 16.02
C VAL A 259 -4.94 17.08 17.19
N SER A 260 -4.22 17.17 18.31
CA SER A 260 -4.70 17.81 19.53
C SER A 260 -3.70 18.86 20.04
N VAL A 261 -4.12 19.67 21.00
CA VAL A 261 -3.19 20.35 21.89
C VAL A 261 -2.64 19.29 22.86
N ASN A 262 -1.33 19.29 23.10
CA ASN A 262 -0.72 18.40 24.09
C ASN A 262 -1.06 18.89 25.51
N PRO A 263 -1.84 18.14 26.31
CA PRO A 263 -2.24 18.57 27.65
C PRO A 263 -1.09 18.53 28.66
N THR A 264 0.02 17.85 28.35
CA THR A 264 1.20 17.79 29.24
C THR A 264 2.13 19.00 29.07
N ARG A 265 1.84 19.90 28.12
CA ARG A 265 2.65 21.07 27.78
C ARG A 265 2.00 22.38 28.26
N THR A 266 2.82 23.35 28.67
CA THR A 266 2.36 24.67 29.15
C THR A 266 1.91 25.64 28.05
N ASP A 267 2.34 25.48 26.78
CA ASP A 267 1.89 26.32 25.66
C ASP A 267 0.76 25.67 24.85
N GLN A 268 -0.22 26.49 24.47
CA GLN A 268 -1.47 26.07 23.84
C GLN A 268 -1.44 26.18 22.30
N THR A 269 -0.30 25.91 21.66
CA THR A 269 -0.20 25.94 20.20
C THR A 269 -0.72 24.63 19.58
N PRO A 270 -1.84 24.63 18.83
CA PRO A 270 -2.34 23.42 18.19
C PRO A 270 -1.49 23.02 16.98
N GLY A 271 -1.38 21.72 16.70
CA GLY A 271 -0.82 21.20 15.44
C GLY A 271 0.48 20.40 15.55
N SER A 272 1.17 20.43 16.70
CA SER A 272 2.40 19.64 16.91
C SER A 272 2.17 18.25 17.50
N PHE A 273 1.04 18.01 18.17
CA PHE A 273 0.73 16.74 18.81
C PHE A 273 -0.27 15.92 18.00
N SER A 274 0.19 14.79 17.49
CA SER A 274 -0.51 13.97 16.51
C SER A 274 -0.50 12.49 16.87
N VAL A 275 -1.66 11.85 16.82
CA VAL A 275 -1.82 10.40 17.01
C VAL A 275 -2.32 9.77 15.71
N ASN A 276 -1.56 8.82 15.18
CA ASN A 276 -1.95 8.08 13.99
C ASN A 276 -2.98 6.99 14.34
N LEU A 277 -4.23 7.21 13.94
CA LEU A 277 -5.36 6.33 14.24
C LEU A 277 -5.24 4.92 13.61
N SER A 278 -4.42 4.76 12.57
CA SER A 278 -4.23 3.48 11.86
C SER A 278 -3.14 2.61 12.49
N THR A 279 -2.16 3.21 13.16
CA THR A 279 -1.01 2.51 13.74
C THR A 279 -0.92 2.61 15.25
N GLY A 280 -1.68 3.53 15.87
CA GLY A 280 -1.64 3.84 17.29
C GLY A 280 -0.39 4.62 17.72
N LYS A 281 0.54 4.86 16.80
CA LYS A 281 1.76 5.65 17.04
C LYS A 281 1.41 7.12 17.19
N TRP A 282 2.13 7.81 18.05
CA TRP A 282 1.91 9.24 18.27
C TRP A 282 3.24 9.96 18.45
N ALA A 283 3.23 11.26 18.16
CA ALA A 283 4.37 12.14 18.37
C ALA A 283 3.90 13.56 18.72
N ASP A 284 4.61 14.22 19.63
CA ASP A 284 4.62 15.67 19.74
C ASP A 284 5.88 16.22 19.05
N PHE A 285 5.69 16.84 17.89
CA PHE A 285 6.78 17.45 17.13
C PHE A 285 7.38 18.68 17.81
N ALA A 286 6.74 19.23 18.85
CA ALA A 286 7.29 20.33 19.63
C ALA A 286 8.24 19.86 20.74
N THR A 287 8.06 18.65 21.28
CA THR A 287 8.89 18.12 22.39
C THR A 287 9.73 16.89 21.99
N ASP A 288 9.59 16.37 20.77
CA ASP A 288 10.18 15.09 20.27
C ASP A 288 9.72 13.85 21.08
N ASP A 289 8.69 14.00 21.91
CA ASP A 289 8.03 12.90 22.60
C ASP A 289 7.27 12.04 21.60
N LYS A 290 7.36 10.72 21.73
CA LYS A 290 6.68 9.78 20.84
C LYS A 290 6.45 8.43 21.49
N GLY A 291 5.37 7.76 21.08
CA GLY A 291 5.05 6.42 21.53
C GLY A 291 4.68 5.48 20.38
N GLY A 292 4.92 4.19 20.61
CA GLY A 292 4.75 3.14 19.61
C GLY A 292 3.32 2.60 19.48
N ASP A 293 2.47 2.88 20.47
CA ASP A 293 1.08 2.44 20.53
C ASP A 293 0.26 3.34 21.47
N LEU A 294 -1.05 3.04 21.58
CA LEU A 294 -1.99 3.80 22.41
C LEU A 294 -1.85 3.50 23.91
N VAL A 295 -1.21 2.40 24.29
CA VAL A 295 -0.88 2.16 25.71
C VAL A 295 0.22 3.13 26.13
N ALA A 296 1.23 3.34 25.29
CA ALA A 296 2.25 4.35 25.49
C ALA A 296 1.69 5.79 25.43
N LEU A 297 0.63 6.03 24.67
CA LEU A 297 -0.08 7.32 24.67
C LEU A 297 -0.73 7.57 26.04
N VAL A 298 -1.49 6.60 26.54
CA VAL A 298 -2.16 6.71 27.84
C VAL A 298 -1.14 6.85 28.97
N ALA A 299 -0.06 6.07 28.95
CA ALA A 299 1.04 6.18 29.91
C ALA A 299 1.63 7.60 29.94
N TYR A 300 1.87 8.19 28.77
CA TYR A 300 2.38 9.56 28.65
C TYR A 300 1.38 10.61 29.15
N LEU A 301 0.10 10.48 28.80
CA LEU A 301 -0.93 11.46 29.16
C LEU A 301 -1.32 11.41 30.64
N ASP A 302 -1.32 10.22 31.25
CA ASP A 302 -1.63 10.03 32.66
C ASP A 302 -0.40 10.30 33.57
N GLY A 303 0.78 10.49 32.98
CA GLY A 303 2.03 10.78 33.69
C GLY A 303 2.63 9.55 34.41
N ASP A 304 2.24 8.34 34.00
CA ASP A 304 2.69 7.08 34.57
C ASP A 304 3.76 6.42 33.69
N ASP A 305 4.97 6.21 34.21
CA ASP A 305 6.04 5.45 33.51
C ASP A 305 5.72 3.94 33.36
N SER A 306 4.59 3.49 33.91
CA SER A 306 4.18 2.09 33.93
C SER A 306 3.19 1.77 32.80
N GLN A 307 3.71 1.20 31.72
CA GLN A 307 2.91 0.61 30.63
C GLN A 307 1.87 -0.40 31.12
N ILE A 308 2.08 -1.02 32.29
CA ILE A 308 1.18 -2.00 32.89
C ILE A 308 -0.06 -1.32 33.48
N GLU A 309 0.09 -0.16 34.11
CA GLU A 309 -1.04 0.59 34.68
C GLU A 309 -1.83 1.28 33.56
N ALA A 310 -1.15 1.87 32.56
CA ALA A 310 -1.80 2.39 31.36
C ALA A 310 -2.61 1.31 30.60
N ALA A 311 -2.05 0.10 30.46
CA ALA A 311 -2.78 -1.02 29.88
C ALA A 311 -3.98 -1.46 30.76
N ARG A 312 -3.89 -1.31 32.09
CA ARG A 312 -5.02 -1.60 32.97
C ARG A 312 -6.17 -0.63 32.74
N THR A 313 -5.88 0.67 32.82
CA THR A 313 -6.87 1.74 32.61
C THR A 313 -7.54 1.59 31.25
N LEU A 314 -6.75 1.27 30.22
CA LEU A 314 -7.25 1.10 28.87
C LEU A 314 -8.07 -0.18 28.70
N ALA A 315 -7.65 -1.31 29.28
CA ALA A 315 -8.39 -2.57 29.22
C ALA A 315 -9.74 -2.50 29.96
N GLU A 316 -9.76 -1.84 31.12
CA GLU A 316 -10.98 -1.60 31.91
C GLU A 316 -11.97 -0.74 31.13
N TRP A 317 -11.49 0.36 30.53
CA TRP A 317 -12.33 1.24 29.70
C TRP A 317 -12.87 0.55 28.44
N LEU A 318 -12.09 -0.34 27.82
CA LEU A 318 -12.49 -1.13 26.65
C LEU A 318 -13.43 -2.30 26.98
N GLY A 319 -13.79 -2.50 28.25
CA GLY A 319 -14.69 -3.58 28.69
C GLY A 319 -14.08 -4.99 28.56
N ALA A 320 -12.75 -5.11 28.60
CA ALA A 320 -12.08 -6.41 28.52
C ALA A 320 -12.20 -7.17 29.85
N VAL A 321 -12.79 -8.35 29.82
CA VAL A 321 -12.89 -9.24 30.99
C VAL A 321 -11.48 -9.78 31.32
N PRO A 322 -10.96 -9.64 32.56
CA PRO A 322 -9.64 -10.16 32.92
C PRO A 322 -9.62 -11.69 32.79
N VAL A 323 -8.66 -12.21 32.01
CA VAL A 323 -8.46 -13.65 31.80
C VAL A 323 -7.84 -14.25 33.07
N VAL A 324 -8.58 -15.15 33.73
CA VAL A 324 -8.04 -16.04 34.78
C VAL A 324 -7.40 -17.24 34.10
N GLU A 325 -6.08 -17.32 34.06
CA GLU A 325 -5.38 -18.45 33.42
C GLU A 325 -5.07 -19.57 34.42
N THR A 326 -5.51 -20.78 34.09
CA THR A 326 -5.05 -22.02 34.71
C THR A 326 -3.72 -22.46 34.08
N ALA A 327 -2.71 -22.59 34.95
CA ALA A 327 -1.37 -23.18 34.78
C ALA A 327 -0.31 -22.35 34.03
N PRO A 328 0.89 -22.13 34.63
CA PRO A 328 1.92 -21.27 34.05
C PRO A 328 2.74 -21.97 32.96
N LYS A 329 2.95 -21.29 31.83
CA LYS A 329 4.03 -21.61 30.89
C LYS A 329 5.40 -21.31 31.54
N PRO A 330 6.44 -22.13 31.31
CA PRO A 330 7.76 -21.91 31.90
C PRO A 330 8.39 -20.63 31.32
N ALA A 331 8.83 -19.73 32.21
CA ALA A 331 9.59 -18.55 31.83
C ALA A 331 10.86 -18.95 31.06
N LYS A 332 11.21 -18.22 30.00
CA LYS A 332 12.57 -18.25 29.46
C LYS A 332 13.51 -17.90 30.62
N ALA A 333 14.37 -18.84 31.00
CA ALA A 333 15.31 -18.63 32.09
C ALA A 333 16.13 -17.36 31.82
N ALA A 334 16.13 -16.42 32.76
CA ALA A 334 17.02 -15.28 32.71
C ALA A 334 18.48 -15.79 32.56
N PRO A 335 19.32 -15.15 31.73
CA PRO A 335 20.71 -15.56 31.60
C PRO A 335 21.36 -15.50 32.99
N ARG A 336 21.85 -16.65 33.47
CA ARG A 336 22.46 -16.74 34.80
C ARG A 336 23.78 -15.94 34.81
N PRO A 337 24.01 -15.08 35.80
CA PRO A 337 25.30 -14.41 35.98
C PRO A 337 26.43 -15.44 36.08
N MET A 338 27.51 -15.20 35.35
CA MET A 338 28.72 -16.01 35.39
C MET A 338 29.72 -15.37 36.35
N LYS A 339 30.30 -16.14 37.28
CA LYS A 339 31.23 -15.59 38.29
C LYS A 339 32.49 -14.96 37.68
N THR A 340 32.92 -15.42 36.51
CA THR A 340 34.12 -14.95 35.81
C THR A 340 33.76 -14.49 34.40
N ARG A 341 34.51 -13.51 33.87
CA ARG A 341 34.36 -13.05 32.48
C ARG A 341 34.60 -14.22 31.52
N PRO A 342 33.64 -14.60 30.67
CA PRO A 342 33.84 -15.62 29.65
C PRO A 342 34.81 -15.11 28.58
N THR A 343 35.66 -16.00 28.09
CA THR A 343 36.61 -15.73 26.99
C THR A 343 36.06 -16.07 25.61
N ALA A 344 34.89 -16.72 25.55
CA ALA A 344 34.20 -17.12 24.33
C ALA A 344 32.68 -17.07 24.52
N HIS A 345 31.94 -16.76 23.46
CA HIS A 345 30.49 -16.81 23.46
C HIS A 345 29.99 -18.24 23.24
N PRO A 346 28.98 -18.74 23.98
CA PRO A 346 28.54 -20.14 23.92
C PRO A 346 28.12 -20.64 22.54
N LYS A 347 27.70 -19.73 21.65
CA LYS A 347 27.28 -20.06 20.27
C LYS A 347 28.24 -19.57 19.19
N LEU A 348 28.98 -18.49 19.46
CA LEU A 348 29.76 -17.78 18.44
C LEU A 348 31.27 -18.03 18.56
N GLY A 349 31.70 -18.80 19.57
CA GLY A 349 33.11 -19.13 19.77
C GLY A 349 33.92 -17.97 20.33
N ALA A 350 35.21 -17.90 20.00
CA ALA A 350 36.10 -16.84 20.46
C ALA A 350 35.87 -15.54 19.67
N PRO A 351 35.89 -14.37 20.33
CA PRO A 351 35.74 -13.10 19.64
C PRO A 351 36.96 -12.78 18.77
N SER A 352 36.75 -12.09 17.65
CA SER A 352 37.81 -11.58 16.78
C SER A 352 38.44 -10.28 17.30
N ALA A 353 37.68 -9.51 18.10
CA ALA A 353 38.17 -8.34 18.84
C ALA A 353 37.30 -8.10 20.09
N GLN A 354 37.84 -7.40 21.08
CA GLN A 354 37.15 -7.07 22.32
C GLN A 354 37.60 -5.70 22.85
N TRP A 355 36.63 -4.91 23.32
CA TRP A 355 36.86 -3.57 23.86
C TRP A 355 36.26 -3.46 25.25
N ASP A 356 37.09 -3.08 26.21
CA ASP A 356 36.71 -2.92 27.61
C ASP A 356 36.24 -1.48 27.85
N TYR A 357 35.02 -1.32 28.33
CA TYR A 357 34.47 -0.06 28.78
C TYR A 357 34.79 0.08 30.25
N LEU A 358 35.63 1.07 30.57
CA LEU A 358 36.09 1.34 31.92
C LEU A 358 35.35 2.53 32.53
N ASP A 359 35.17 2.55 33.85
CA ASP A 359 34.78 3.76 34.58
C ASP A 359 35.95 4.75 34.69
N ALA A 360 35.72 5.92 35.30
CA ALA A 360 36.74 6.95 35.46
C ALA A 360 37.93 6.49 36.33
N GLU A 361 37.71 5.50 37.20
CA GLU A 361 38.69 4.90 38.10
C GLU A 361 39.43 3.70 37.48
N GLY A 362 39.04 3.27 36.27
CA GLY A 362 39.65 2.17 35.52
C GLY A 362 39.06 0.78 35.76
N HIS A 363 37.91 0.67 36.43
CA HIS A 363 37.20 -0.61 36.59
C HIS A 363 36.35 -0.95 35.37
N VAL A 364 36.28 -2.23 35.00
CA VAL A 364 35.50 -2.68 33.85
C VAL A 364 33.99 -2.64 34.15
N LEU A 365 33.25 -1.87 33.37
CA LEU A 365 31.78 -1.81 33.42
C LEU A 365 31.16 -2.86 32.50
N CYS A 366 31.63 -2.91 31.26
CA CYS A 366 31.21 -3.90 30.28
C CYS A 366 32.26 -4.11 29.20
N VAL A 367 32.06 -5.13 28.39
CA VAL A 367 32.97 -5.48 27.30
C VAL A 367 32.13 -5.69 26.05
N VAL A 368 32.51 -5.04 24.95
CA VAL A 368 31.92 -5.30 23.64
C VAL A 368 32.81 -6.29 22.90
N MET A 369 32.23 -7.45 22.55
CA MET A 369 32.93 -8.49 21.80
C MET A 369 32.43 -8.55 20.36
N ARG A 370 33.38 -8.55 19.41
CA ARG A 370 33.11 -8.70 17.98
C ARG A 370 33.34 -10.14 17.55
N PHE A 371 32.44 -10.64 16.71
CA PHE A 371 32.51 -11.98 16.10
C PHE A 371 32.39 -11.85 14.57
N GLU A 372 33.20 -12.61 13.85
CA GLU A 372 33.02 -12.81 12.41
C GLU A 372 32.10 -14.01 12.20
N THR A 373 31.00 -13.81 11.48
CA THR A 373 30.03 -14.86 11.12
C THR A 373 29.92 -14.99 9.60
N GLU A 374 29.38 -16.09 9.10
CA GLU A 374 29.14 -16.28 7.66
C GLU A 374 28.24 -15.20 7.04
N THR A 375 27.37 -14.59 7.85
CA THR A 375 26.43 -13.52 7.44
C THR A 375 26.97 -12.11 7.69
N GLY A 376 28.17 -11.95 8.25
CA GLY A 376 28.80 -10.65 8.53
C GLY A 376 29.31 -10.50 9.97
N LYS A 377 29.60 -9.25 10.37
CA LYS A 377 30.10 -8.91 11.71
C LYS A 377 28.96 -8.80 12.74
N GLU A 378 29.11 -9.43 13.90
CA GLU A 378 28.19 -9.29 15.04
C GLU A 378 28.92 -8.73 16.27
N PHE A 379 28.21 -7.92 17.06
CA PHE A 379 28.70 -7.36 18.33
C PHE A 379 27.83 -7.86 19.49
N ARG A 380 28.45 -8.40 20.53
CA ARG A 380 27.78 -8.88 21.76
C ARG A 380 28.39 -8.20 22.98
N PRO A 381 27.66 -7.29 23.64
CA PRO A 381 28.10 -6.73 24.91
C PRO A 381 27.89 -7.73 26.05
N ILE A 382 28.82 -7.71 27.00
CA ILE A 382 28.71 -8.43 28.28
C ILE A 382 29.00 -7.47 29.41
N THR A 383 28.09 -7.39 30.39
CA THR A 383 28.12 -6.40 31.46
C THR A 383 28.53 -7.05 32.78
N GLN A 384 29.37 -6.36 33.54
CA GLN A 384 29.72 -6.75 34.90
C GLN A 384 28.63 -6.24 35.85
N THR A 385 28.02 -7.15 36.60
CA THR A 385 27.03 -6.85 37.65
C THR A 385 27.54 -7.31 39.00
N PRO A 386 26.93 -6.89 40.12
CA PRO A 386 27.30 -7.38 41.46
C PRO A 386 27.26 -8.92 41.58
N ASP A 387 26.36 -9.57 40.82
CA ASP A 387 26.18 -11.04 40.83
C ASP A 387 27.11 -11.78 39.85
N GLY A 388 27.88 -11.05 39.04
CA GLY A 388 28.79 -11.59 38.02
C GLY A 388 28.54 -11.02 36.62
N TRP A 389 29.01 -11.73 35.60
CA TRP A 389 28.97 -11.32 34.21
C TRP A 389 27.72 -11.83 33.50
N ILE A 390 27.01 -10.95 32.80
CA ILE A 390 25.81 -11.28 32.04
C ILE A 390 25.93 -10.84 30.57
N TRP A 391 25.50 -11.70 29.64
CA TRP A 391 25.43 -11.39 28.20
C TRP A 391 24.27 -10.43 27.89
N LYS A 392 24.42 -9.19 28.33
CA LYS A 392 23.47 -8.08 28.20
C LYS A 392 24.29 -6.79 28.05
N ALA A 393 23.76 -5.82 27.30
CA ALA A 393 24.27 -4.45 27.33
C ALA A 393 23.98 -3.81 28.71
N PRO A 394 24.76 -2.80 29.13
CA PRO A 394 24.42 -2.00 30.29
C PRO A 394 23.05 -1.35 30.13
N ASP A 395 22.40 -1.09 31.25
CA ASP A 395 21.18 -0.29 31.27
C ASP A 395 21.50 1.16 30.84
N GLU A 396 20.48 1.87 30.36
CA GLU A 396 20.65 3.23 29.84
C GLU A 396 20.68 4.26 30.98
N PRO A 397 21.46 5.35 30.83
CA PRO A 397 22.31 5.69 29.69
C PRO A 397 23.63 4.88 29.66
N ARG A 398 24.10 4.52 28.47
CA ARG A 398 25.24 3.61 28.27
C ARG A 398 26.58 4.35 28.34
N PRO A 399 27.62 3.77 28.95
CA PRO A 399 28.93 4.41 29.04
C PRO A 399 29.59 4.58 27.66
N LEU A 400 30.41 5.62 27.53
CA LEU A 400 31.28 5.81 26.36
C LEU A 400 32.52 4.91 26.46
N TYR A 401 33.06 4.49 25.32
CA TYR A 401 34.35 3.82 25.27
C TYR A 401 35.46 4.86 25.49
N GLY A 402 36.35 4.62 26.46
CA GLY A 402 37.47 5.52 26.79
C GLY A 402 37.19 6.57 27.88
N LEU A 403 36.21 6.34 28.77
CA LEU A 403 35.92 7.23 29.90
C LEU A 403 37.09 7.39 30.88
N ASP A 404 37.83 6.32 31.14
CA ASP A 404 39.07 6.33 31.91
C ASP A 404 40.11 7.30 31.31
N ARG A 405 40.27 7.26 29.98
CA ARG A 405 41.18 8.12 29.22
C ARG A 405 40.71 9.57 29.21
N LEU A 406 39.39 9.77 29.17
CA LEU A 406 38.75 11.08 29.29
C LEU A 406 38.98 11.71 30.66
N ALA A 407 38.83 10.93 31.73
CA ALA A 407 39.09 11.36 33.11
C ALA A 407 40.58 11.66 33.35
N ALA A 408 41.49 10.85 32.80
CA ALA A 408 42.92 11.02 32.97
C ALA A 408 43.50 12.26 32.26
N ARG A 409 42.83 12.77 31.22
CA ARG A 409 43.29 13.93 30.42
C ARG A 409 42.21 15.02 30.33
N PRO A 410 41.87 15.70 31.44
CA PRO A 410 40.73 16.62 31.52
C PRO A 410 40.88 17.88 30.66
N GLU A 411 42.08 18.23 30.19
CA GLU A 411 42.35 19.41 29.36
C GLU A 411 42.54 19.08 27.86
N ALA A 412 42.72 17.81 27.51
CA ALA A 412 42.98 17.43 26.11
C ALA A 412 41.69 17.50 25.28
N PRO A 413 41.74 17.86 23.97
CA PRO A 413 40.58 17.76 23.10
C PRO A 413 40.13 16.30 22.95
N VAL A 414 38.85 16.08 22.67
CA VAL A 414 38.25 14.75 22.53
C VAL A 414 37.97 14.47 21.06
N ILE A 415 38.25 13.25 20.59
CA ILE A 415 37.86 12.81 19.25
C ILE A 415 36.92 11.60 19.35
N LEU A 416 35.75 11.71 18.73
CA LEU A 416 34.67 10.73 18.77
C LEU A 416 34.52 10.04 17.42
N CYS A 417 34.55 8.70 17.44
CA CYS A 417 34.16 7.86 16.31
C CYS A 417 32.86 7.10 16.59
N GLU A 418 32.23 6.60 15.53
CA GLU A 418 31.03 5.77 15.63
C GLU A 418 31.31 4.47 16.42
N GLY A 419 32.38 3.76 16.07
CA GLY A 419 32.75 2.46 16.64
C GLY A 419 34.14 2.41 17.30
N GLU A 420 34.34 1.40 18.15
CA GLU A 420 35.51 1.27 19.02
C GLU A 420 36.81 1.05 18.23
N LYS A 421 36.77 0.24 17.16
CA LYS A 421 37.92 0.01 16.27
C LYS A 421 38.42 1.31 15.61
N ALA A 422 37.50 2.14 15.12
CA ALA A 422 37.82 3.44 14.54
C ALA A 422 38.34 4.39 15.63
N GLY A 423 37.73 4.39 16.81
CA GLY A 423 38.20 5.12 17.98
C GLY A 423 39.66 4.80 18.33
N ASP A 424 40.03 3.52 18.43
CA ASP A 424 41.42 3.11 18.68
C ASP A 424 42.38 3.58 17.58
N ALA A 425 41.96 3.51 16.31
CA ALA A 425 42.79 3.97 15.19
C ALA A 425 43.06 5.47 15.23
N THR A 426 42.11 6.30 15.71
CA THR A 426 42.37 7.74 15.85
C THR A 426 43.49 8.07 16.83
N ALA A 427 43.81 7.18 17.78
CA ALA A 427 44.94 7.37 18.68
C ALA A 427 46.28 7.43 17.93
N LEU A 428 46.39 6.74 16.78
CA LEU A 428 47.58 6.73 15.95
C LEU A 428 47.70 7.98 15.10
N LEU A 429 46.60 8.62 14.70
CA LEU A 429 46.60 9.81 13.83
C LEU A 429 46.48 11.14 14.60
N ARG A 430 45.87 11.11 15.78
CA ARG A 430 45.63 12.27 16.67
C ARG A 430 45.99 11.94 18.13
N PRO A 431 47.27 11.66 18.43
CA PRO A 431 47.73 11.33 19.79
C PRO A 431 47.54 12.49 20.79
N ASP A 432 47.37 13.72 20.28
CA ASP A 432 47.03 14.90 21.07
C ASP A 432 45.62 14.84 21.68
N CYS A 433 44.70 14.04 21.10
CA CYS A 433 43.32 13.90 21.56
C CYS A 433 43.11 12.71 22.51
N VAL A 434 42.03 12.79 23.30
CA VAL A 434 41.40 11.62 23.93
C VAL A 434 40.47 11.00 22.91
N HIS A 435 40.68 9.74 22.55
CA HIS A 435 39.85 9.01 21.58
C HIS A 435 38.69 8.31 22.27
N ILE A 436 37.47 8.45 21.78
CA ILE A 436 36.28 7.81 22.36
C ILE A 436 35.38 7.23 21.26
N ALA A 437 34.50 6.32 21.65
CA ALA A 437 33.48 5.78 20.76
C ALA A 437 32.14 5.52 21.48
N SER A 438 31.06 5.50 20.72
CA SER A 438 29.73 5.15 21.23
C SER A 438 29.44 3.66 21.14
N MET A 439 28.69 3.10 22.08
CA MET A 439 28.36 1.68 22.08
C MET A 439 27.26 1.36 21.06
N ASN A 440 27.46 0.31 20.26
CA ASN A 440 26.55 -0.18 19.20
C ASN A 440 26.41 0.73 17.94
N GLY A 441 27.34 1.68 17.73
CA GLY A 441 27.46 2.46 16.48
C GLY A 441 26.29 3.39 16.14
N ALA A 442 26.11 3.70 14.83
CA ALA A 442 25.27 4.77 14.30
C ALA A 442 23.81 4.73 14.73
N LYS A 443 23.29 3.56 15.09
CA LYS A 443 21.87 3.34 15.37
C LYS A 443 21.45 3.71 16.79
N SER A 444 22.36 4.13 17.68
CA SER A 444 22.03 4.35 19.09
C SER A 444 22.71 5.53 19.81
N PRO A 445 23.02 6.68 19.15
CA PRO A 445 23.62 7.82 19.85
C PRO A 445 22.74 8.34 21.00
N LYS A 446 21.41 8.22 20.90
CA LYS A 446 20.45 8.62 21.95
C LYS A 446 20.51 7.77 23.23
N ARG A 447 21.17 6.61 23.19
CA ARG A 447 21.26 5.67 24.33
C ARG A 447 22.55 5.82 25.11
N SER A 448 23.48 6.65 24.63
CA SER A 448 24.79 6.88 25.25
C SER A 448 24.69 7.99 26.28
N ASP A 449 25.50 7.88 27.33
CA ASP A 449 25.72 8.95 28.30
C ASP A 449 26.73 9.97 27.73
N TRP A 450 26.25 11.17 27.40
CA TRP A 450 27.07 12.26 26.88
C TRP A 450 27.53 13.24 27.96
N SER A 451 27.03 13.13 29.19
CA SER A 451 27.39 14.05 30.29
C SER A 451 28.90 14.12 30.59
N PRO A 452 29.71 13.06 30.38
CA PRO A 452 31.16 13.14 30.57
C PRO A 452 31.87 14.15 29.65
N LEU A 453 31.20 14.63 28.59
CA LEU A 453 31.76 15.60 27.64
C LEU A 453 31.46 17.06 27.99
N GLN A 454 30.83 17.32 29.14
CA GLN A 454 30.56 18.66 29.62
C GLN A 454 31.85 19.50 29.70
N GLY A 455 31.81 20.70 29.12
CA GLY A 455 32.94 21.64 29.07
C GLY A 455 34.10 21.22 28.15
N ARG A 456 33.97 20.12 27.39
CA ARG A 456 35.04 19.61 26.53
C ARG A 456 34.92 20.15 25.10
N ARG A 457 36.06 20.30 24.42
CA ARG A 457 36.11 20.50 22.96
C ARG A 457 36.11 19.13 22.26
N VAL A 458 35.07 18.86 21.47
CA VAL A 458 34.84 17.54 20.87
C VAL A 458 34.96 17.62 19.34
N LEU A 459 35.74 16.71 18.77
CA LEU A 459 35.94 16.51 17.35
C LEU A 459 35.22 15.23 16.95
N ILE A 460 34.33 15.25 15.97
CA ILE A 460 33.62 14.05 15.49
C ILE A 460 34.24 13.61 14.16
N TRP A 461 34.59 12.33 14.09
CA TRP A 461 35.07 11.69 12.87
C TRP A 461 34.01 10.68 12.39
N PRO A 462 33.20 11.04 11.38
CA PRO A 462 32.20 10.15 10.81
C PRO A 462 32.81 9.11 9.87
N ASP A 463 32.17 7.95 9.75
CA ASP A 463 32.42 7.00 8.66
C ASP A 463 32.01 7.64 7.32
N ALA A 464 32.69 7.26 6.22
CA ALA A 464 32.49 7.84 4.89
C ALA A 464 31.21 7.32 4.19
N ASP A 465 30.05 7.48 4.83
CA ASP A 465 28.73 7.15 4.30
C ASP A 465 27.59 7.98 4.93
N GLN A 466 26.34 7.74 4.49
CA GLN A 466 25.18 8.47 4.99
C GLN A 466 24.84 8.14 6.46
N PRO A 467 24.85 6.86 6.91
CA PRO A 467 24.69 6.54 8.33
C PRO A 467 25.70 7.23 9.25
N GLY A 468 26.98 7.30 8.86
CA GLY A 468 28.02 8.01 9.61
C GLY A 468 27.76 9.52 9.68
N ALA A 469 27.27 10.12 8.59
CA ALA A 469 26.85 11.53 8.58
C ALA A 469 25.66 11.79 9.52
N ASP A 470 24.65 10.92 9.51
CA ASP A 470 23.47 11.01 10.39
C ASP A 470 23.84 10.83 11.87
N PHE A 471 24.76 9.90 12.16
CA PHE A 471 25.35 9.72 13.48
C PHE A 471 26.06 11.00 13.95
N ALA A 472 26.93 11.58 13.12
CA ALA A 472 27.68 12.78 13.48
C ALA A 472 26.76 13.97 13.76
N GLN A 473 25.68 14.15 13.00
CA GLN A 473 24.68 15.19 13.27
C GLN A 473 23.96 14.96 14.61
N THR A 474 23.52 13.73 14.87
CA THR A 474 22.79 13.39 16.10
C THR A 474 23.69 13.50 17.32
N ALA A 475 24.91 12.96 17.25
CA ALA A 475 25.89 13.03 18.31
C ALA A 475 26.30 14.48 18.60
N ALA A 476 26.57 15.29 17.55
CA ALA A 476 26.93 16.69 17.74
C ALA A 476 25.89 17.48 18.53
N ARG A 477 24.60 17.27 18.21
CA ARG A 477 23.50 17.88 18.94
C ARG A 477 23.47 17.44 20.41
N LEU A 478 23.48 16.13 20.66
CA LEU A 478 23.41 15.57 22.03
C LEU A 478 24.62 15.97 22.89
N ILE A 479 25.80 16.10 22.29
CA ILE A 479 27.03 16.49 22.98
C ILE A 479 26.99 17.97 23.38
N LEU A 480 26.46 18.84 22.51
CA LEU A 480 26.23 20.25 22.85
C LEU A 480 25.13 20.41 23.91
N GLU A 481 24.05 19.64 23.81
CA GLU A 481 23.00 19.59 24.84
C GLU A 481 23.54 19.13 26.20
N ALA A 482 24.50 18.19 26.21
CA ALA A 482 25.21 17.75 27.41
C ALA A 482 26.22 18.79 27.95
N GLY A 483 26.36 19.95 27.29
CA GLY A 483 27.16 21.08 27.76
C GLY A 483 28.62 21.09 27.32
N ALA A 484 28.96 20.42 26.21
CA ALA A 484 30.31 20.53 25.62
C ALA A 484 30.63 21.97 25.20
N GLN A 485 31.92 22.35 25.27
CA GLN A 485 32.39 23.70 24.92
C GLN A 485 32.22 23.99 23.43
N SER A 486 32.55 23.02 22.58
CA SER A 486 32.35 23.09 21.14
C SER A 486 32.34 21.69 20.52
N VAL A 487 31.65 21.58 19.39
CA VAL A 487 31.69 20.39 18.54
C VAL A 487 32.13 20.78 17.14
N GLU A 488 33.12 20.08 16.60
CA GLU A 488 33.56 20.22 15.21
C GLU A 488 33.49 18.85 14.52
N VAL A 489 33.06 18.78 13.27
CA VAL A 489 32.96 17.54 12.50
C VAL A 489 34.06 17.53 11.43
N LEU A 490 34.75 16.41 11.25
CA LEU A 490 35.74 16.24 10.19
C LEU A 490 35.06 16.37 8.82
N ASP A 491 35.52 17.32 8.02
CA ASP A 491 35.17 17.38 6.60
C ASP A 491 36.00 16.32 5.86
N LEU A 492 35.38 15.18 5.56
CA LEU A 492 36.06 14.07 4.87
C LEU A 492 36.62 14.49 3.50
N SER A 493 36.03 15.49 2.83
CA SER A 493 36.53 15.98 1.55
C SER A 493 37.88 16.71 1.69
N SER A 494 38.19 17.25 2.88
CA SER A 494 39.45 17.93 3.16
C SER A 494 40.67 17.00 3.15
N LEU A 495 40.47 15.69 3.25
CA LEU A 495 41.54 14.70 3.21
C LEU A 495 42.16 14.58 1.81
N GLY A 496 41.46 15.04 0.76
CA GLY A 496 41.98 15.07 -0.60
C GLY A 496 42.30 13.69 -1.18
N VAL A 497 41.58 12.67 -0.71
CA VAL A 497 41.64 11.28 -1.19
C VAL A 497 40.21 10.77 -1.41
N ASP A 498 40.03 9.94 -2.44
CA ASP A 498 38.76 9.27 -2.67
C ASP A 498 38.60 8.13 -1.67
N LEU A 499 37.79 8.35 -0.63
CA LEU A 499 37.50 7.36 0.39
C LEU A 499 36.41 6.39 -0.11
N PRO A 500 36.64 5.06 -0.04
CA PRO A 500 35.59 4.08 -0.27
C PRO A 500 34.38 4.33 0.65
N GLN A 501 33.19 3.96 0.18
CA GLN A 501 31.98 4.07 0.99
C GLN A 501 32.14 3.25 2.29
N GLY A 502 31.90 3.91 3.43
CA GLY A 502 32.04 3.32 4.76
C GLY A 502 33.48 3.23 5.28
N ALA A 503 34.44 3.89 4.62
CA ALA A 503 35.79 4.00 5.13
C ALA A 503 35.83 4.78 6.45
N ASP A 504 36.59 4.28 7.42
CA ASP A 504 36.72 4.86 8.76
C ASP A 504 38.19 5.22 9.10
N ALA A 505 38.44 5.71 10.31
CA ALA A 505 39.80 6.05 10.76
C ALA A 505 40.78 4.85 10.74
N ALA A 506 40.29 3.62 10.93
CA ALA A 506 41.12 2.43 10.89
C ALA A 506 41.55 2.08 9.46
N ASP A 507 40.72 2.37 8.47
CA ASP A 507 41.08 2.20 7.06
C ASP A 507 42.16 3.20 6.64
N LEU A 508 42.08 4.46 7.07
CA LEU A 508 43.15 5.44 6.81
C LEU A 508 44.49 5.02 7.43
N VAL A 509 44.48 4.50 8.66
CA VAL A 509 45.70 3.96 9.29
C VAL A 509 46.24 2.76 8.49
N ALA A 510 45.35 1.85 8.05
CA ALA A 510 45.75 0.69 7.25
C ALA A 510 46.36 1.09 5.90
N ASP A 511 45.89 2.19 5.32
CA ASP A 511 46.41 2.80 4.10
C ASP A 511 47.73 3.58 4.30
N GLY A 512 48.27 3.57 5.52
CA GLY A 512 49.61 4.08 5.83
C GLY A 512 49.66 5.59 6.11
N TRP A 513 48.53 6.23 6.43
CA TRP A 513 48.50 7.64 6.81
C TRP A 513 49.32 7.90 8.08
N THR A 514 50.11 8.97 8.06
CA THR A 514 50.87 9.41 9.24
C THR A 514 50.15 10.55 9.98
N PRO A 515 50.41 10.77 11.28
CA PRO A 515 49.88 11.91 12.03
C PRO A 515 50.15 13.25 11.34
N GLU A 516 51.33 13.41 10.74
CA GLU A 516 51.74 14.65 10.07
C GLU A 516 50.91 14.89 8.81
N GLN A 517 50.69 13.84 8.00
CA GLN A 517 49.85 13.91 6.81
C GLN A 517 48.40 14.21 7.16
N PHE A 518 47.89 13.58 8.22
CA PHE A 518 46.54 13.84 8.69
C PHE A 518 46.39 15.27 9.22
N ALA A 519 47.32 15.75 10.06
CA ALA A 519 47.31 17.11 10.58
C ALA A 519 47.42 18.18 9.48
N GLU A 520 48.17 17.91 8.41
CA GLU A 520 48.29 18.83 7.28
C GLU A 520 46.96 18.98 6.51
N ARG A 521 46.22 17.88 6.33
CA ARG A 521 45.07 17.82 5.42
C ARG A 521 43.71 17.94 6.11
N ALA A 522 43.54 17.27 7.26
CA ALA A 522 42.26 17.21 7.96
C ALA A 522 41.79 18.61 8.37
N ARG A 523 40.54 18.93 8.04
CA ARG A 523 39.86 20.14 8.49
C ARG A 523 38.62 19.75 9.28
N PHE A 524 38.58 20.19 10.53
CA PHE A 524 37.40 20.07 11.37
C PHE A 524 36.59 21.36 11.25
N VAL A 525 35.31 21.22 10.94
CA VAL A 525 34.39 22.33 10.73
C VAL A 525 33.49 22.45 11.94
N ALA A 526 33.42 23.65 12.52
CA ALA A 526 32.52 23.93 13.63
C ALA A 526 31.07 23.57 13.25
N TRP A 527 30.46 22.73 14.07
CA TRP A 527 29.08 22.32 13.90
C TRP A 527 28.16 23.40 14.47
N SER A 528 27.14 23.80 13.70
CA SER A 528 26.16 24.80 14.10
C SER A 528 24.78 24.35 13.63
N ALA A 529 23.78 24.42 14.51
CA ALA A 529 22.41 24.01 14.22
C ALA A 529 21.76 24.78 13.04
N GLU A 530 22.30 25.94 12.64
CA GLU A 530 21.79 26.77 11.53
C GLU A 530 22.12 26.26 10.11
N LYS A 531 23.05 25.31 9.94
CA LYS A 531 23.52 24.86 8.61
C LYS A 531 22.73 23.69 7.98
N THR A 532 21.63 23.24 8.58
CA THR A 532 20.74 22.19 8.02
C THR A 532 19.53 22.73 7.24
N ARG A 533 19.54 24.00 6.81
CA ARG A 533 18.67 24.46 5.71
C ARG A 533 19.32 24.11 4.37
N ARG A 534 18.53 23.50 3.47
CA ARG A 534 18.95 23.13 2.10
C ARG A 534 19.54 24.36 1.36
N PRO A 535 20.59 24.18 0.55
CA PRO A 535 21.19 25.28 -0.22
C PRO A 535 20.35 25.56 -1.47
N ASP A 536 19.32 26.39 -1.37
CA ASP A 536 18.63 26.95 -2.54
C ASP A 536 18.13 28.41 -2.34
N GLU A 537 18.59 29.12 -1.31
CA GLU A 537 18.07 30.47 -0.99
C GLU A 537 19.12 31.58 -0.80
N GLN A 538 20.31 31.50 -1.40
CA GLN A 538 21.27 32.63 -1.35
C GLN A 538 21.96 32.93 -2.69
N GLU A 539 21.19 33.38 -3.67
CA GLU A 539 21.68 34.39 -4.62
C GLU A 539 20.69 35.56 -4.63
N GLY A 540 21.03 36.59 -3.87
CA GLY A 540 20.15 37.76 -3.84
C GLY A 540 20.58 38.89 -2.93
N GLU A 541 21.85 39.06 -2.55
CA GLU A 541 22.25 40.28 -1.84
C GLU A 541 23.75 40.57 -1.91
N ARG A 542 24.20 41.09 -3.05
CA ARG A 542 25.32 42.05 -3.12
C ARG A 542 25.08 43.01 -4.27
N HIS A 543 24.63 44.22 -3.97
CA HIS A 543 25.19 45.47 -4.49
C HIS A 543 24.40 46.66 -3.92
N THR A 544 24.83 47.15 -2.75
CA THR A 544 24.54 48.52 -2.32
C THR A 544 25.87 49.28 -2.27
N ARG A 545 26.08 50.16 -3.26
CA ARG A 545 26.96 51.32 -3.12
C ARG A 545 26.13 52.58 -3.34
N GLN A 546 26.05 53.33 -2.24
CA GLN A 546 25.79 54.75 -2.08
C GLN A 546 25.77 55.60 -3.36
N THR A 547 24.72 56.40 -3.52
CA THR A 547 24.83 57.81 -3.89
C THR A 547 23.73 58.62 -3.20
N THR A 548 24.12 59.82 -2.83
CA THR A 548 23.51 60.81 -1.92
C THR A 548 22.71 61.89 -2.66
N GLY A 549 21.71 62.47 -1.99
CA GLY A 549 21.09 63.78 -2.32
C GLY A 549 20.06 63.71 -3.46
N GLU A 550 18.92 64.41 -3.47
CA GLU A 550 18.54 65.68 -2.88
C GLU A 550 17.01 65.75 -2.66
N ARG A 551 16.60 66.81 -1.98
CA ARG A 551 15.30 67.11 -1.38
C ARG A 551 14.48 68.05 -2.30
N GLY A 552 13.17 67.84 -2.43
CA GLY A 552 12.20 68.81 -2.98
C GLY A 552 10.81 68.17 -3.03
N GLU A 553 9.95 68.38 -2.03
CA GLU A 553 8.92 69.43 -1.90
C GLU A 553 7.58 69.17 -2.63
N LYS A 554 6.53 69.46 -1.85
CA LYS A 554 5.09 69.18 -1.98
C LYS A 554 4.40 69.61 -3.29
N GLY A 555 3.33 68.89 -3.64
CA GLY A 555 2.24 69.38 -4.47
C GLY A 555 1.01 68.44 -4.47
N GLU A 556 -0.06 68.85 -3.79
CA GLU A 556 -1.41 68.26 -3.84
C GLU A 556 -2.16 68.64 -5.14
N PRO A 557 -3.27 67.94 -5.49
CA PRO A 557 -3.75 67.81 -6.87
C PRO A 557 -4.83 68.85 -7.24
N PRO A 558 -5.12 69.02 -8.55
CA PRO A 558 -6.42 69.54 -8.98
C PRO A 558 -7.33 68.41 -9.46
N SER A 559 -8.57 68.48 -8.96
CA SER A 559 -9.71 67.68 -9.39
C SER A 559 -10.23 68.07 -10.77
N GLY A 560 -10.87 67.10 -11.44
CA GLY A 560 -12.06 67.35 -12.24
C GLY A 560 -11.88 67.26 -13.74
N ALA A 561 -12.41 66.18 -14.32
CA ALA A 561 -13.19 66.23 -15.55
C ALA A 561 -13.86 64.86 -15.80
N THR A 562 -15.13 64.78 -15.44
CA THR A 562 -16.08 63.77 -15.93
C THR A 562 -16.31 63.95 -17.43
N ALA A 563 -16.13 62.90 -18.21
CA ALA A 563 -16.73 62.79 -19.54
C ALA A 563 -17.14 61.33 -19.76
N GLY A 564 -18.46 61.10 -19.74
CA GLY A 564 -19.06 59.83 -20.08
C GLY A 564 -18.91 59.56 -21.59
N ALA A 565 -18.49 58.35 -21.91
CA ALA A 565 -18.62 57.77 -23.23
C ALA A 565 -19.38 56.45 -23.06
N GLU A 566 -20.61 56.41 -23.59
CA GLU A 566 -21.44 55.21 -23.67
C GLU A 566 -20.70 54.15 -24.49
N ALA A 567 -20.34 53.03 -23.84
CA ALA A 567 -19.69 51.90 -24.48
C ALA A 567 -20.74 50.99 -25.13
N LYS A 568 -20.60 50.73 -26.44
CA LYS A 568 -21.31 49.64 -27.13
C LYS A 568 -21.05 48.32 -26.38
N ALA A 569 -22.12 47.62 -26.01
CA ALA A 569 -22.03 46.33 -25.34
C ALA A 569 -21.27 45.33 -26.21
N LYS A 570 -20.13 44.85 -25.70
CA LYS A 570 -19.32 43.80 -26.32
C LYS A 570 -20.10 42.49 -26.16
N GLU A 571 -20.47 41.82 -27.24
CA GLU A 571 -21.10 40.50 -27.18
C GLU A 571 -20.05 39.47 -26.74
N TYR A 572 -20.37 38.68 -25.72
CA TYR A 572 -19.51 37.61 -25.19
C TYR A 572 -20.15 36.25 -25.50
N PRO A 573 -19.39 35.28 -26.04
CA PRO A 573 -19.89 33.92 -26.27
C PRO A 573 -20.31 33.24 -24.96
N ALA A 574 -21.23 32.28 -25.06
CA ALA A 574 -21.69 31.52 -23.90
C ALA A 574 -20.57 30.59 -23.37
N PRO A 575 -20.39 30.47 -22.05
CA PRO A 575 -19.35 29.63 -21.46
C PRO A 575 -19.48 28.16 -21.87
N THR A 576 -18.36 27.53 -22.25
CA THR A 576 -18.30 26.11 -22.63
C THR A 576 -17.86 25.26 -21.42
N PRO A 577 -18.47 24.09 -21.12
CA PRO A 577 -18.05 23.27 -19.99
C PRO A 577 -16.56 22.92 -20.03
N LEU A 578 -15.86 23.01 -18.89
CA LEU A 578 -14.49 22.51 -18.76
C LEU A 578 -14.41 21.03 -19.15
N PRO A 579 -13.29 20.58 -19.75
CA PRO A 579 -13.11 19.17 -20.06
C PRO A 579 -13.11 18.38 -18.74
N LYS A 580 -14.09 17.50 -18.58
CA LYS A 580 -14.14 16.55 -17.46
C LYS A 580 -13.26 15.36 -17.81
N LEU A 581 -12.77 14.65 -16.78
CA LEU A 581 -12.19 13.32 -17.02
C LEU A 581 -13.23 12.46 -17.77
N PRO A 582 -12.84 11.83 -18.88
CA PRO A 582 -13.73 10.96 -19.64
C PRO A 582 -14.32 9.87 -18.71
N PRO A 583 -15.65 9.67 -18.69
CA PRO A 583 -16.25 8.63 -17.87
C PRO A 583 -15.77 7.25 -18.31
N VAL A 584 -15.83 6.29 -17.39
CA VAL A 584 -15.45 4.90 -17.67
C VAL A 584 -16.61 3.95 -17.34
N PRO A 585 -16.76 2.84 -18.07
CA PRO A 585 -17.80 1.86 -17.79
C PRO A 585 -17.59 1.20 -16.42
N ASP A 586 -18.68 0.74 -15.81
CA ASP A 586 -18.59 -0.13 -14.63
C ASP A 586 -18.02 -1.50 -15.03
N LEU A 587 -17.25 -2.14 -14.14
CA LEU A 587 -16.67 -3.46 -14.40
C LEU A 587 -17.78 -4.53 -14.57
N PRO A 588 -17.88 -5.19 -15.73
CA PRO A 588 -18.75 -6.35 -15.89
C PRO A 588 -18.11 -7.56 -15.19
N LEU A 589 -18.65 -7.98 -14.05
CA LEU A 589 -18.06 -9.04 -13.23
C LEU A 589 -17.97 -10.40 -13.96
N GLU A 590 -18.69 -10.57 -15.06
CA GLU A 590 -18.69 -11.79 -15.87
C GLU A 590 -17.37 -12.07 -16.58
N ILE A 591 -16.57 -11.03 -16.84
CA ILE A 591 -15.26 -11.14 -17.51
C ILE A 591 -14.18 -11.71 -16.59
N LEU A 592 -14.45 -11.81 -15.28
CA LEU A 592 -13.57 -12.46 -14.31
C LEU A 592 -13.61 -14.00 -14.46
N PRO A 593 -12.56 -14.69 -13.96
CA PRO A 593 -12.66 -16.12 -13.70
C PRO A 593 -13.89 -16.43 -12.84
N ASN A 594 -14.57 -17.53 -13.15
CA ASN A 594 -15.83 -17.91 -12.51
C ASN A 594 -15.64 -18.04 -10.98
N ASP A 595 -14.51 -18.62 -10.55
CA ASP A 595 -14.18 -18.82 -9.13
C ASP A 595 -13.68 -17.55 -8.41
N LEU A 596 -13.32 -16.48 -9.13
CA LEU A 596 -12.97 -15.18 -8.54
C LEU A 596 -14.14 -14.22 -8.46
N ARG A 597 -15.13 -14.35 -9.36
CA ARG A 597 -16.24 -13.40 -9.50
C ARG A 597 -16.90 -13.09 -8.17
N GLY A 598 -17.44 -14.11 -7.50
CA GLY A 598 -18.16 -13.95 -6.24
C GLY A 598 -17.27 -13.46 -5.10
N TRP A 599 -15.95 -13.67 -5.15
CA TRP A 599 -15.02 -13.16 -4.13
C TRP A 599 -14.79 -11.65 -4.28
N VAL A 600 -14.59 -11.19 -5.52
CA VAL A 600 -14.43 -9.77 -5.84
C VAL A 600 -15.72 -9.01 -5.55
N GLU A 601 -16.87 -9.56 -5.97
CA GLU A 601 -18.19 -9.01 -5.70
C GLU A 601 -18.47 -8.90 -4.20
N ASP A 602 -18.30 -9.99 -3.45
CA ASP A 602 -18.49 -10.00 -1.99
C ASP A 602 -17.64 -8.94 -1.29
N ALA A 603 -16.36 -8.85 -1.66
CA ALA A 603 -15.46 -7.89 -1.04
C ALA A 603 -15.84 -6.45 -1.39
N ALA A 604 -16.19 -6.17 -2.65
CA ALA A 604 -16.57 -4.84 -3.13
C ALA A 604 -17.88 -4.36 -2.51
N GLU A 605 -18.89 -5.23 -2.43
CA GLU A 605 -20.19 -4.91 -1.84
C GLU A 605 -20.09 -4.60 -0.34
N ARG A 606 -19.34 -5.41 0.43
CA ARG A 606 -19.24 -5.22 1.87
C ARG A 606 -18.40 -4.00 2.25
N ALA A 607 -17.28 -3.81 1.56
CA ALA A 607 -16.35 -2.72 1.87
C ALA A 607 -16.63 -1.43 1.07
N ARG A 608 -17.56 -1.48 0.09
CA ARG A 608 -18.00 -0.35 -0.75
C ARG A 608 -16.88 0.34 -1.53
N PHE A 609 -15.92 -0.45 -1.99
CA PHE A 609 -14.94 -0.01 -2.97
C PHE A 609 -15.37 -0.41 -4.39
N ARG A 610 -14.76 0.22 -5.39
CA ARG A 610 -14.97 -0.14 -6.80
C ARG A 610 -14.41 -1.54 -7.09
N PRO A 611 -15.20 -2.52 -7.58
CA PRO A 611 -14.76 -3.90 -7.79
C PRO A 611 -13.55 -3.99 -8.71
N ASP A 612 -13.41 -3.02 -9.61
CA ASP A 612 -12.28 -2.70 -10.48
C ASP A 612 -10.94 -2.87 -9.75
N PHE A 613 -10.80 -2.30 -8.54
CA PHE A 613 -9.56 -2.33 -7.77
C PHE A 613 -9.19 -3.74 -7.30
N ALA A 614 -10.19 -4.51 -6.84
CA ALA A 614 -9.98 -5.89 -6.40
C ALA A 614 -9.77 -6.84 -7.60
N ALA A 615 -10.49 -6.62 -8.69
CA ALA A 615 -10.38 -7.39 -9.92
C ALA A 615 -8.96 -7.36 -10.50
N VAL A 616 -8.39 -6.17 -10.72
CA VAL A 616 -7.02 -6.07 -11.29
C VAL A 616 -5.95 -6.60 -10.34
N ALA A 617 -6.14 -6.47 -9.02
CA ALA A 617 -5.23 -7.03 -8.02
C ALA A 617 -5.25 -8.56 -8.06
N ALA A 618 -6.45 -9.17 -8.05
CA ALA A 618 -6.61 -10.61 -8.10
C ALA A 618 -6.09 -11.20 -9.42
N MET A 619 -6.37 -10.56 -10.57
CA MET A 619 -5.88 -10.99 -11.87
C MET A 619 -4.34 -10.91 -11.96
N SER A 620 -3.74 -9.84 -11.43
CA SER A 620 -2.28 -9.70 -11.41
C SER A 620 -1.60 -10.72 -10.50
N ALA A 621 -2.21 -11.04 -9.36
CA ALA A 621 -1.73 -12.07 -8.46
C ALA A 621 -1.85 -13.47 -9.07
N LEU A 622 -3.00 -13.80 -9.68
CA LEU A 622 -3.20 -15.08 -10.36
C LEU A 622 -2.22 -15.24 -11.52
N GLY A 623 -2.02 -14.18 -12.29
CA GLY A 623 -1.00 -14.12 -13.34
C GLY A 623 0.41 -14.39 -12.82
N SER A 624 0.77 -13.87 -11.64
CA SER A 624 2.08 -14.14 -11.04
C SER A 624 2.28 -15.58 -10.56
N VAL A 625 1.21 -16.26 -10.15
CA VAL A 625 1.27 -17.68 -9.74
C VAL A 625 1.45 -18.57 -10.97
N ILE A 626 0.63 -18.37 -12.00
CA ILE A 626 0.76 -19.10 -13.28
C ILE A 626 2.10 -18.77 -13.93
N GLY A 627 2.45 -17.49 -13.99
CA GLY A 627 3.73 -16.97 -14.46
C GLY A 627 4.17 -17.59 -15.79
N ARG A 628 5.34 -18.21 -15.77
CA ARG A 628 5.96 -18.93 -16.90
C ARG A 628 5.76 -20.45 -16.84
N GLN A 629 4.84 -20.98 -16.04
CA GLN A 629 4.61 -22.44 -16.03
C GLN A 629 4.17 -22.95 -17.41
N VAL A 630 3.37 -22.15 -18.12
CA VAL A 630 2.84 -22.43 -19.46
C VAL A 630 2.80 -21.12 -20.26
N GLY A 631 2.98 -21.20 -21.58
CA GLY A 631 2.83 -20.08 -22.50
C GLY A 631 1.58 -20.19 -23.37
N ILE A 632 1.24 -19.12 -24.10
CA ILE A 632 0.20 -19.13 -25.13
C ILE A 632 0.76 -18.60 -26.45
N ARG A 633 0.43 -19.28 -27.55
CA ARG A 633 0.75 -18.83 -28.92
C ARG A 633 -0.53 -18.50 -29.69
N LEU A 634 -0.84 -17.21 -29.81
CA LEU A 634 -2.07 -16.69 -30.42
C LEU A 634 -2.17 -16.93 -31.93
N LYS A 635 -1.03 -17.04 -32.63
CA LYS A 635 -0.99 -17.36 -34.06
C LYS A 635 -0.67 -18.84 -34.24
N GLN A 636 -1.41 -19.54 -35.10
CA GLN A 636 -1.26 -20.98 -35.33
C GLN A 636 0.12 -21.43 -35.84
N LYS A 637 0.82 -20.58 -36.58
CA LYS A 637 2.07 -20.95 -37.28
C LYS A 637 3.32 -20.21 -36.78
N ASP A 638 3.14 -19.26 -35.88
CA ASP A 638 4.22 -18.44 -35.31
C ASP A 638 4.64 -19.03 -33.96
N ASP A 639 5.84 -18.68 -33.50
CA ASP A 639 6.39 -19.04 -32.20
C ASP A 639 6.26 -17.92 -31.15
N TRP A 640 5.62 -16.79 -31.50
CA TRP A 640 5.30 -15.71 -30.57
C TRP A 640 4.51 -16.23 -29.37
N THR A 641 5.18 -16.25 -28.20
CA THR A 641 4.68 -16.88 -26.97
C THR A 641 4.52 -15.84 -25.86
N GLU A 642 3.30 -15.60 -25.39
CA GLU A 642 3.02 -14.80 -24.19
C GLU A 642 2.91 -15.70 -22.95
N TYR A 643 3.20 -15.14 -21.78
CA TYR A 643 3.12 -15.82 -20.47
C TYR A 643 2.14 -15.07 -19.58
N ALA A 644 1.63 -15.69 -18.51
CA ALA A 644 0.57 -15.12 -17.66
C ALA A 644 1.03 -13.91 -16.80
N ASN A 645 2.07 -13.18 -17.20
CA ASN A 645 2.67 -12.09 -16.45
C ASN A 645 2.09 -10.73 -16.83
N VAL A 646 1.35 -10.10 -15.92
CA VAL A 646 0.72 -8.79 -16.11
C VAL A 646 1.13 -7.80 -15.03
N TRP A 647 1.16 -6.52 -15.38
CA TRP A 647 1.36 -5.44 -14.40
C TRP A 647 0.07 -4.65 -14.25
N GLY A 648 -0.29 -4.36 -13.00
CA GLY A 648 -1.53 -3.68 -12.66
C GLY A 648 -1.32 -2.45 -11.80
N CYS A 649 -2.24 -1.51 -11.92
CA CYS A 649 -2.19 -0.25 -11.18
C CYS A 649 -3.60 0.20 -10.82
N VAL A 650 -3.82 0.59 -9.57
CA VAL A 650 -5.08 1.18 -9.15
C VAL A 650 -4.93 2.67 -8.87
N ILE A 651 -5.73 3.47 -9.57
CA ILE A 651 -5.66 4.92 -9.54
C ILE A 651 -6.93 5.47 -8.88
N GLY A 652 -6.72 6.32 -7.87
CA GLY A 652 -7.81 6.96 -7.17
C GLY A 652 -7.32 7.95 -6.13
N PRO A 653 -8.16 8.91 -5.72
CA PRO A 653 -7.79 9.86 -4.68
C PRO A 653 -7.48 9.15 -3.34
N PRO A 654 -6.83 9.86 -2.40
CA PRO A 654 -6.84 9.46 -0.99
C PRO A 654 -8.28 9.13 -0.57
N SER A 655 -8.47 8.07 0.22
CA SER A 655 -9.78 7.58 0.68
C SER A 655 -10.66 6.85 -0.35
N ALA A 656 -10.19 6.58 -1.57
CA ALA A 656 -10.92 5.73 -2.53
C ALA A 656 -10.97 4.23 -2.16
N LEU A 657 -10.58 3.85 -0.93
CA LEU A 657 -10.55 2.47 -0.44
C LEU A 657 -9.69 1.51 -1.29
N LYS A 658 -8.65 2.04 -1.95
CA LYS A 658 -7.67 1.26 -2.75
C LYS A 658 -6.99 0.19 -1.91
N SER A 659 -6.29 0.56 -0.83
CA SER A 659 -5.54 -0.39 -0.02
C SER A 659 -6.43 -1.48 0.61
N PRO A 660 -7.62 -1.17 1.16
CA PRO A 660 -8.59 -2.20 1.56
C PRO A 660 -8.97 -3.15 0.41
N ALA A 661 -9.24 -2.64 -0.80
CA ALA A 661 -9.58 -3.46 -1.95
C ALA A 661 -8.45 -4.43 -2.34
N ILE A 662 -7.22 -3.92 -2.42
CA ILE A 662 -6.02 -4.71 -2.70
C ILE A 662 -5.84 -5.80 -1.64
N GLN A 663 -5.91 -5.44 -0.36
CA GLN A 663 -5.73 -6.39 0.74
C GLN A 663 -6.77 -7.51 0.72
N GLN A 664 -8.05 -7.20 0.46
CA GLN A 664 -9.08 -8.25 0.35
C GLN A 664 -8.83 -9.14 -0.86
N ALA A 665 -8.56 -8.55 -2.03
CA ALA A 665 -8.32 -9.30 -3.26
C ALA A 665 -7.14 -10.27 -3.14
N LEU A 666 -6.06 -9.87 -2.47
CA LEU A 666 -4.84 -10.67 -2.34
C LEU A 666 -4.92 -11.75 -1.24
N LYS A 667 -5.97 -11.82 -0.41
CA LYS A 667 -6.05 -12.81 0.68
C LYS A 667 -5.85 -14.26 0.21
N PRO A 668 -6.56 -14.75 -0.82
CA PRO A 668 -6.36 -16.12 -1.32
C PRO A 668 -4.93 -16.36 -1.79
N PHE A 669 -4.34 -15.39 -2.50
CA PHE A 669 -2.94 -15.44 -2.94
C PHE A 669 -1.95 -15.48 -1.77
N LYS A 670 -2.14 -14.68 -0.72
CA LYS A 670 -1.24 -14.65 0.44
C LYS A 670 -1.27 -15.96 1.24
N TRP A 671 -2.35 -16.74 1.20
CA TRP A 671 -2.37 -18.08 1.81
C TRP A 671 -1.39 -19.05 1.16
N LEU A 672 -1.11 -18.91 -0.16
CA LEU A 672 -0.07 -19.71 -0.81
C LEU A 672 1.30 -19.47 -0.18
N GLN A 673 1.65 -18.22 0.15
CA GLN A 673 2.91 -17.92 0.84
C GLN A 673 2.96 -18.58 2.21
N VAL A 674 1.89 -18.47 3.01
CA VAL A 674 1.83 -19.10 4.33
C VAL A 674 2.03 -20.62 4.23
N ALA A 675 1.34 -21.27 3.29
CA ALA A 675 1.48 -22.71 3.06
C ALA A 675 2.90 -23.07 2.58
N ALA A 676 3.52 -22.26 1.72
CA ALA A 676 4.89 -22.49 1.27
C ALA A 676 5.92 -22.30 2.39
N ASP A 677 5.75 -21.31 3.26
CA ASP A 677 6.62 -21.08 4.42
C ASP A 677 6.57 -22.27 5.38
N GLU A 678 5.37 -22.80 5.65
CA GLU A 678 5.18 -23.98 6.49
C GLU A 678 5.85 -25.23 5.88
N ARG A 679 5.64 -25.48 4.58
CA ARG A 679 6.30 -26.60 3.86
C ARG A 679 7.82 -26.46 3.87
N HIS A 680 8.34 -25.26 3.62
CA HIS A 680 9.77 -24.99 3.63
C HIS A 680 10.36 -25.17 5.03
N GLN A 681 9.68 -24.69 6.07
CA GLN A 681 10.10 -24.88 7.45
C GLN A 681 10.17 -26.36 7.84
N ALA A 682 9.19 -27.18 7.41
CA ALA A 682 9.21 -28.62 7.61
C ALA A 682 10.36 -29.30 6.84
N ALA A 683 10.53 -28.97 5.56
CA ALA A 683 11.60 -29.52 4.73
C ALA A 683 13.00 -29.14 5.25
N MET A 684 13.19 -27.92 5.75
CA MET A 684 14.43 -27.46 6.35
C MET A 684 14.79 -28.19 7.65
N GLN A 685 13.81 -28.71 8.39
CA GLN A 685 14.08 -29.57 9.56
C GLN A 685 14.66 -30.92 9.12
N GLY A 686 14.07 -31.55 8.10
CA GLY A 686 14.60 -32.78 7.50
C GLY A 686 16.00 -32.57 6.93
N TYR A 687 16.20 -31.52 6.15
CA TYR A 687 17.51 -31.16 5.58
C TYR A 687 18.60 -31.01 6.64
N LYS A 688 18.30 -30.36 7.78
CA LYS A 688 19.28 -30.22 8.87
C LYS A 688 19.71 -31.58 9.44
N GLN A 689 18.76 -32.50 9.60
CA GLN A 689 19.05 -33.86 10.07
C GLN A 689 19.90 -34.62 9.05
N ASP A 690 19.53 -34.56 7.77
CA ASP A 690 20.28 -35.22 6.69
C ASP A 690 21.70 -34.66 6.55
N MET A 691 21.88 -33.36 6.74
CA MET A 691 23.20 -32.69 6.72
C MET A 691 24.07 -33.09 7.92
N GLU A 692 23.49 -33.20 9.11
CA GLU A 692 24.19 -33.69 10.31
C GLU A 692 24.67 -35.14 10.09
N ASP A 693 23.79 -36.00 9.58
CA ASP A 693 24.11 -37.38 9.22
C ASP A 693 25.21 -37.47 8.16
N PHE A 694 25.13 -36.62 7.14
CA PHE A 694 26.13 -36.52 6.08
C PHE A 694 27.51 -36.11 6.63
N GLU A 695 27.57 -35.06 7.44
CA GLU A 695 28.83 -34.60 8.05
C GLU A 695 29.40 -35.64 9.03
N LEU A 696 28.56 -36.38 9.76
CA LEU A 696 29.01 -37.51 10.59
C LEU A 696 29.64 -38.62 9.75
N ARG A 697 28.98 -39.06 8.67
CA ARG A 697 29.49 -40.11 7.75
C ARG A 697 30.81 -39.68 7.10
N LYS A 698 30.86 -38.46 6.57
CA LYS A 698 32.06 -37.85 5.98
C LYS A 698 33.22 -37.77 6.98
N ASN A 699 32.97 -37.39 8.22
CA ASN A 699 33.98 -37.34 9.27
C ASN A 699 34.47 -38.75 9.68
N ILE A 700 33.59 -39.74 9.75
CA ILE A 700 33.96 -41.15 10.00
C ILE A 700 34.83 -41.68 8.85
N ALA A 701 34.40 -41.46 7.60
CA ALA A 701 35.15 -41.86 6.41
C ALA A 701 36.54 -41.19 6.37
N LYS A 702 36.62 -39.89 6.64
CA LYS A 702 37.89 -39.14 6.72
C LYS A 702 38.82 -39.66 7.81
N LYS A 703 38.29 -39.99 9.00
CA LYS A 703 39.07 -40.58 10.10
C LYS A 703 39.58 -41.99 9.78
N LYS A 704 38.74 -42.82 9.15
CA LYS A 704 39.14 -44.17 8.70
C LYS A 704 40.22 -44.09 7.63
N ALA A 705 40.02 -43.21 6.65
CA ALA A 705 40.96 -42.94 5.58
C ALA A 705 42.33 -42.49 6.11
N ALA A 706 42.35 -41.54 7.04
CA ALA A 706 43.57 -41.05 7.67
C ALA A 706 44.32 -42.17 8.44
N LYS A 707 43.60 -43.08 9.10
CA LYS A 707 44.21 -44.22 9.80
C LYS A 707 44.83 -45.26 8.86
N GLU A 708 44.25 -45.48 7.68
CA GLU A 708 44.79 -46.42 6.69
C GLU A 708 46.03 -45.83 6.00
N LEU A 709 45.98 -44.56 5.58
CA LEU A 709 47.13 -43.83 5.03
C LEU A 709 48.31 -43.70 6.02
N ALA A 710 48.03 -43.62 7.33
CA ALA A 710 49.07 -43.59 8.35
C ALA A 710 49.78 -44.95 8.53
N LYS A 711 49.14 -46.07 8.15
CA LYS A 711 49.72 -47.42 8.24
C LYS A 711 50.44 -47.83 6.96
N ASP A 712 49.90 -47.42 5.81
CA ASP A 712 50.49 -47.66 4.50
C ASP A 712 50.27 -46.43 3.61
N PRO A 713 51.33 -45.67 3.28
CA PRO A 713 51.24 -44.50 2.41
C PRO A 713 50.79 -44.82 0.97
N ALA A 714 50.88 -46.08 0.55
CA ALA A 714 50.44 -46.55 -0.77
C ALA A 714 49.01 -47.13 -0.76
N ALA A 715 48.31 -47.14 0.40
CA ALA A 715 46.96 -47.66 0.51
C ALA A 715 45.98 -46.87 -0.37
N ASN A 716 45.23 -47.59 -1.21
CA ASN A 716 44.16 -46.98 -2.02
C ASN A 716 42.92 -46.77 -1.14
N VAL A 717 42.70 -45.53 -0.73
CA VAL A 717 41.63 -45.20 0.22
C VAL A 717 40.41 -44.67 -0.53
N ALA A 718 39.30 -45.41 -0.43
CA ALA A 718 38.03 -45.00 -1.03
C ALA A 718 37.59 -43.65 -0.45
N ARG A 719 37.45 -42.64 -1.31
CA ARG A 719 36.84 -41.36 -0.95
C ARG A 719 35.33 -41.53 -0.94
N ASP A 720 34.68 -41.06 0.12
CA ASP A 720 33.22 -40.96 0.13
C ASP A 720 32.82 -39.88 -0.88
N THR A 721 32.23 -40.31 -1.99
CA THR A 721 31.76 -39.44 -3.09
C THR A 721 30.27 -39.13 -2.98
N THR A 722 29.64 -39.46 -1.85
CA THR A 722 28.23 -39.14 -1.63
C THR A 722 28.07 -37.61 -1.72
N PRO A 723 27.18 -37.09 -2.58
CA PRO A 723 26.93 -35.65 -2.63
C PRO A 723 26.29 -35.19 -1.32
N PRO A 724 26.54 -33.94 -0.88
CA PRO A 724 25.83 -33.38 0.25
C PRO A 724 24.33 -33.33 -0.06
N PRO A 725 23.45 -33.50 0.95
CA PRO A 725 22.02 -33.22 0.80
C PRO A 725 21.79 -31.86 0.14
N GLU A 726 20.82 -31.79 -0.76
CA GLU A 726 20.45 -30.55 -1.43
C GLU A 726 19.55 -29.71 -0.50
N LYS A 727 19.81 -28.40 -0.45
CA LYS A 727 18.97 -27.49 0.34
C LYS A 727 17.58 -27.43 -0.30
N PRO A 728 16.49 -27.63 0.48
CA PRO A 728 15.13 -27.48 -0.02
C PRO A 728 14.93 -26.08 -0.63
N PRO A 729 14.37 -25.96 -1.84
CA PRO A 729 14.08 -24.67 -2.44
C PRO A 729 13.04 -23.91 -1.60
N GLU A 730 13.16 -22.59 -1.56
CA GLU A 730 12.20 -21.70 -0.92
C GLU A 730 11.28 -21.09 -1.98
N ARG A 731 9.97 -21.38 -1.89
CA ARG A 731 8.96 -20.82 -2.79
C ARG A 731 8.49 -19.47 -2.23
N THR A 732 8.88 -18.39 -2.90
CA THR A 732 8.44 -17.02 -2.58
C THR A 732 7.47 -16.54 -3.66
N TYR A 733 6.24 -16.21 -3.28
CA TYR A 733 5.23 -15.67 -4.19
C TYR A 733 5.29 -14.15 -4.31
N TRP A 734 5.69 -13.44 -3.24
CA TRP A 734 5.65 -11.98 -3.25
C TRP A 734 6.76 -11.30 -2.46
N THR A 735 6.99 -10.04 -2.80
CA THR A 735 7.85 -9.11 -2.06
C THR A 735 7.32 -7.69 -2.24
N SER A 736 7.70 -6.75 -1.37
CA SER A 736 7.23 -5.36 -1.44
C SER A 736 8.34 -4.32 -1.57
N ASN A 737 9.48 -4.58 -0.93
CA ASN A 737 10.63 -3.67 -0.96
C ASN A 737 11.93 -4.48 -0.99
N ALA A 738 12.49 -4.66 -2.19
CA ALA A 738 13.76 -5.32 -2.41
C ALA A 738 14.63 -4.45 -3.32
N THR A 739 15.93 -4.34 -3.02
CA THR A 739 16.89 -3.74 -3.95
C THR A 739 16.97 -4.58 -5.22
N ALA A 740 17.47 -4.03 -6.33
CA ALA A 740 17.60 -4.76 -7.59
C ALA A 740 18.41 -6.07 -7.45
N GLU A 741 19.43 -6.06 -6.60
CA GLU A 741 20.26 -7.22 -6.30
C GLU A 741 19.50 -8.30 -5.52
N ALA A 742 18.78 -7.90 -4.47
CA ALA A 742 18.00 -8.82 -3.65
C ALA A 742 16.81 -9.39 -4.46
N LEU A 743 16.18 -8.55 -5.28
CA LEU A 743 15.15 -8.96 -6.22
C LEU A 743 15.72 -9.95 -7.24
N GLY A 744 16.93 -9.71 -7.75
CA GLY A 744 17.61 -10.61 -8.66
C GLY A 744 17.86 -12.01 -8.08
N VAL A 745 18.29 -12.10 -6.81
CA VAL A 745 18.45 -13.40 -6.12
C VAL A 745 17.11 -14.10 -5.99
N LYS A 746 16.07 -13.40 -5.54
CA LYS A 746 14.71 -13.99 -5.41
C LYS A 746 14.17 -14.50 -6.74
N LEU A 747 14.41 -13.79 -7.83
CA LEU A 747 13.99 -14.18 -9.18
C LEU A 747 14.79 -15.36 -9.73
N ALA A 748 16.07 -15.51 -9.35
CA ALA A 748 16.85 -16.70 -9.70
C ALA A 748 16.29 -17.96 -9.03
N GLU A 749 15.80 -17.84 -7.80
CA GLU A 749 15.17 -18.93 -7.04
C GLU A 749 13.69 -19.15 -7.43
N ASN A 750 13.01 -18.10 -7.89
CA ASN A 750 11.58 -18.13 -8.26
C ASN A 750 11.34 -17.64 -9.70
N PRO A 751 11.94 -18.29 -10.72
CA PRO A 751 11.89 -17.79 -12.10
C PRO A 751 10.51 -17.95 -12.73
N VAL A 752 9.67 -18.86 -12.22
CA VAL A 752 8.31 -19.07 -12.71
C VAL A 752 7.50 -17.77 -12.62
N GLY A 753 7.61 -17.05 -11.51
CA GLY A 753 6.81 -15.86 -11.26
C GLY A 753 7.01 -15.35 -9.85
N LEU A 754 7.13 -14.02 -9.72
CA LEU A 754 7.19 -13.29 -8.46
C LEU A 754 6.28 -12.06 -8.55
N PHE A 755 5.53 -11.79 -7.48
CA PHE A 755 4.65 -10.63 -7.37
C PHE A 755 5.31 -9.52 -6.54
N LEU A 756 5.59 -8.38 -7.16
CA LEU A 756 6.05 -7.19 -6.46
C LEU A 756 4.86 -6.27 -6.14
N GLU A 757 4.55 -6.15 -4.85
CA GLU A 757 3.48 -5.30 -4.35
C GLU A 757 4.03 -3.95 -3.86
N ARG A 758 3.53 -2.84 -4.41
CA ARG A 758 3.91 -1.48 -4.00
C ARG A 758 2.69 -0.71 -3.51
N ASP A 759 2.70 -0.32 -2.23
CA ASP A 759 1.63 0.50 -1.66
C ASP A 759 1.56 1.88 -2.35
N GLU A 760 2.72 2.46 -2.67
CA GLU A 760 2.84 3.67 -3.49
C GLU A 760 3.76 3.42 -4.69
N LEU A 761 3.14 3.26 -5.86
CA LEU A 761 3.80 2.94 -7.11
C LEU A 761 4.64 4.09 -7.65
N SER A 762 4.27 5.35 -7.35
CA SER A 762 5.00 6.52 -7.84
C SER A 762 6.47 6.52 -7.44
N SER A 763 6.80 6.03 -6.24
CA SER A 763 8.19 5.93 -5.79
C SER A 763 9.01 4.96 -6.64
N LEU A 764 8.43 3.81 -7.01
CA LEU A 764 9.11 2.85 -7.89
C LEU A 764 9.29 3.44 -9.30
N LEU A 765 8.26 4.09 -9.84
CA LEU A 765 8.31 4.69 -11.17
C LEU A 765 9.40 5.77 -11.26
N VAL A 766 9.48 6.66 -10.27
CA VAL A 766 10.53 7.69 -10.17
C VAL A 766 11.91 7.06 -10.01
N GLU A 767 12.05 6.03 -9.18
CA GLU A 767 13.31 5.31 -8.99
C GLU A 767 13.81 4.69 -10.31
N LEU A 768 12.92 4.03 -11.06
CA LEU A 768 13.28 3.38 -12.32
C LEU A 768 13.60 4.38 -13.44
N GLU A 769 13.13 5.63 -13.35
CA GLU A 769 13.46 6.72 -14.29
C GLU A 769 14.83 7.36 -14.10
N ASP A 770 15.44 7.15 -12.94
CA ASP A 770 16.81 7.59 -12.71
C ASP A 770 17.79 6.74 -13.51
N GLU A 771 18.63 7.38 -14.34
CA GLU A 771 19.65 6.70 -15.14
C GLU A 771 20.65 5.91 -14.29
N ARG A 772 20.86 6.34 -13.04
CA ARG A 772 21.71 5.61 -12.07
C ARG A 772 21.15 4.22 -11.77
N ASN A 773 19.85 4.01 -11.98
CA ASN A 773 19.14 2.76 -11.75
C ASN A 773 18.86 1.99 -13.06
N ALA A 774 19.61 2.25 -14.14
CA ALA A 774 19.44 1.57 -15.42
C ALA A 774 19.48 0.03 -15.30
N THR A 775 20.30 -0.52 -14.41
CA THR A 775 20.33 -1.96 -14.12
C THR A 775 19.01 -2.46 -13.53
N ALA A 776 18.45 -1.75 -12.54
CA ALA A 776 17.14 -2.07 -11.99
C ALA A 776 16.07 -1.99 -13.08
N ARG A 777 16.06 -0.91 -13.87
CA ARG A 777 15.13 -0.75 -14.99
C ARG A 777 15.19 -1.92 -15.96
N GLY A 778 16.38 -2.34 -16.37
CA GLY A 778 16.58 -3.51 -17.24
C GLY A 778 16.00 -4.80 -16.65
N LEU A 779 16.25 -5.07 -15.37
CA LEU A 779 15.71 -6.25 -14.67
C LEU A 779 14.17 -6.29 -14.70
N TYR A 780 13.53 -5.16 -14.40
CA TYR A 780 12.07 -5.06 -14.40
C TYR A 780 11.48 -5.25 -15.80
N LEU A 781 12.11 -4.68 -16.83
CA LEU A 781 11.66 -4.82 -18.22
C LEU A 781 11.80 -6.25 -18.75
N SER A 782 12.91 -6.94 -18.43
CA SER A 782 13.08 -8.36 -18.76
C SER A 782 12.04 -9.22 -18.03
N GLY A 783 11.80 -8.94 -16.75
CA GLY A 783 10.77 -9.63 -15.96
C GLY A 783 9.35 -9.42 -16.46
N TRP A 784 9.02 -8.25 -17.02
CA TRP A 784 7.72 -7.99 -17.64
C TRP A 784 7.47 -8.88 -18.86
N SER A 785 8.48 -9.04 -19.73
CA SER A 785 8.34 -9.86 -20.94
C SER A 785 8.26 -11.34 -20.60
N GLY A 786 8.97 -11.77 -19.56
CA GLY A 786 9.12 -13.16 -19.19
C GLY A 786 10.14 -13.92 -20.04
N ARG A 787 10.53 -13.42 -21.22
CA ARG A 787 11.18 -14.22 -22.28
C ARG A 787 12.70 -14.30 -22.16
N GLU A 788 13.29 -13.45 -21.36
CA GLU A 788 14.73 -13.25 -21.30
C GLU A 788 15.26 -13.55 -19.90
N GLY A 789 16.45 -14.15 -19.84
CA GLY A 789 17.22 -14.19 -18.61
C GLY A 789 17.90 -12.85 -18.35
N TYR A 790 18.43 -12.65 -17.16
CA TYR A 790 19.16 -11.43 -16.79
C TYR A 790 20.47 -11.77 -16.11
N ARG A 791 21.51 -10.96 -16.33
CA ARG A 791 22.86 -11.22 -15.83
C ARG A 791 23.39 -10.03 -15.06
N PHE A 792 23.80 -10.26 -13.82
CA PHE A 792 24.56 -9.31 -13.02
C PHE A 792 26.03 -9.71 -13.03
N ASP A 793 26.89 -8.87 -13.62
CA ASP A 793 28.33 -9.03 -13.52
C ASP A 793 28.89 -8.10 -12.44
N ARG A 794 29.47 -8.67 -11.38
CA ARG A 794 30.09 -7.90 -10.28
C ARG A 794 31.55 -8.26 -10.12
N ILE A 795 32.40 -7.24 -9.92
CA ILE A 795 33.86 -7.37 -9.85
C ILE A 795 34.32 -8.35 -8.76
N MET A 796 33.63 -8.44 -7.62
CA MET A 796 34.06 -9.23 -6.45
C MET A 796 33.22 -10.49 -6.16
N ARG A 797 31.96 -10.55 -6.59
CA ARG A 797 31.02 -11.66 -6.28
C ARG A 797 30.77 -12.61 -7.45
N GLY A 798 31.46 -12.40 -8.57
CA GLY A 798 31.24 -13.16 -9.80
C GLY A 798 29.93 -12.78 -10.51
N THR A 799 29.51 -13.63 -11.44
CA THR A 799 28.30 -13.45 -12.23
C THR A 799 27.10 -14.08 -11.53
N THR A 800 26.02 -13.33 -11.31
CA THR A 800 24.72 -13.89 -10.96
C THR A 800 23.88 -13.99 -12.24
N TYR A 801 23.61 -15.20 -12.68
CA TYR A 801 22.73 -15.47 -13.82
C TYR A 801 21.32 -15.78 -13.32
N ILE A 802 20.34 -15.08 -13.88
CA ILE A 802 18.92 -15.31 -13.67
C ILE A 802 18.39 -15.97 -14.93
N PRO A 803 17.84 -17.20 -14.85
CA PRO A 803 17.20 -17.84 -16.00
C PRO A 803 15.97 -17.03 -16.44
N LYS A 804 15.36 -17.34 -17.59
CA LYS A 804 14.15 -16.63 -18.06
C LYS A 804 13.08 -16.57 -16.96
N PHE A 805 12.70 -15.37 -16.53
CA PHE A 805 11.91 -15.16 -15.33
C PHE A 805 10.72 -14.22 -15.55
N ALA A 806 9.63 -14.40 -14.79
CA ALA A 806 8.51 -13.46 -14.77
C ALA A 806 8.45 -12.65 -13.47
N LEU A 807 8.20 -11.36 -13.62
CA LEU A 807 7.95 -10.42 -12.53
C LEU A 807 6.63 -9.68 -12.82
N SER A 808 5.63 -9.90 -11.98
CA SER A 808 4.38 -9.12 -11.99
C SER A 808 4.52 -7.97 -11.00
N VAL A 809 4.20 -6.75 -11.43
CA VAL A 809 4.25 -5.56 -10.58
C VAL A 809 2.85 -5.03 -10.39
N PHE A 810 2.49 -4.77 -9.14
CA PHE A 810 1.20 -4.23 -8.80
C PHE A 810 1.32 -3.14 -7.74
N GLY A 811 0.55 -2.06 -7.88
CA GLY A 811 0.52 -1.05 -6.85
C GLY A 811 -0.57 0.00 -6.98
N GLY A 812 -0.76 0.76 -5.90
CA GLY A 812 -1.62 1.94 -5.90
C GLY A 812 -0.86 3.19 -6.32
N ILE A 813 -1.52 4.09 -7.03
CA ILE A 813 -1.02 5.44 -7.27
C ILE A 813 -2.14 6.46 -7.13
N GLN A 814 -1.79 7.70 -6.81
CA GLN A 814 -2.73 8.82 -6.78
C GLN A 814 -2.70 9.59 -8.11
N PRO A 815 -3.81 10.24 -8.51
CA PRO A 815 -3.86 11.02 -9.74
C PRO A 815 -2.77 12.10 -9.86
N GLY A 816 -2.44 12.80 -8.77
CA GLY A 816 -1.42 13.87 -8.77
C GLY A 816 -0.01 13.38 -9.13
N PRO A 817 0.58 12.43 -8.36
CA PRO A 817 1.84 11.80 -8.70
C PRO A 817 1.88 11.16 -10.09
N LEU A 818 0.80 10.48 -10.50
CA LEU A 818 0.67 9.90 -11.84
C LEU A 818 0.75 10.99 -12.93
N ALA A 819 -0.01 12.07 -12.79
CA ALA A 819 -0.01 13.16 -13.76
C ALA A 819 1.37 13.82 -13.87
N ARG A 820 2.10 13.96 -12.75
CA ARG A 820 3.48 14.47 -12.77
C ARG A 820 4.42 13.52 -13.53
N TYR A 821 4.30 12.22 -13.27
CA TYR A 821 5.10 11.19 -13.93
C TYR A 821 4.91 11.20 -15.45
N VAL A 822 3.66 11.13 -15.92
CA VAL A 822 3.39 11.05 -17.36
C VAL A 822 3.82 12.33 -18.08
N ARG A 823 3.68 13.52 -17.47
CA ARG A 823 4.18 14.77 -18.06
C ARG A 823 5.68 14.74 -18.33
N GLY A 824 6.47 14.21 -17.38
CA GLY A 824 7.92 14.05 -17.56
C GLY A 824 8.27 13.08 -18.68
N ALA A 825 7.49 12.01 -18.84
CA ALA A 825 7.66 11.05 -19.92
C ALA A 825 7.27 11.61 -21.31
N SER A 826 6.33 12.55 -21.38
CA SER A 826 5.88 13.17 -22.64
C SER A 826 6.82 14.26 -23.19
N SER A 827 7.74 14.82 -22.40
CA SER A 827 8.70 15.84 -22.86
C SER A 827 9.89 15.29 -23.65
N GLY A 828 9.87 14.01 -24.04
CA GLY A 828 10.88 13.40 -24.91
C GLY A 828 12.14 12.90 -24.20
N GLU A 829 12.26 13.12 -22.89
CA GLU A 829 13.30 12.50 -22.06
C GLU A 829 12.83 11.10 -21.63
N ARG A 830 13.33 10.06 -22.31
CA ARG A 830 13.28 8.63 -21.91
C ARG A 830 11.96 7.88 -22.21
N ALA A 831 11.75 7.61 -23.50
CA ALA A 831 10.59 6.91 -24.07
C ALA A 831 10.78 5.38 -24.25
N ASP A 832 10.93 4.60 -23.18
CA ASP A 832 11.01 3.12 -23.30
C ASP A 832 9.69 2.38 -22.99
N GLY A 833 8.66 3.13 -22.61
CA GLY A 833 7.31 2.63 -22.39
C GLY A 833 7.05 1.99 -21.02
N LEU A 834 7.75 2.36 -19.94
CA LEU A 834 7.55 1.74 -18.61
C LEU A 834 6.10 1.79 -18.13
N LEU A 835 5.44 2.94 -18.19
CA LEU A 835 4.03 3.07 -17.79
C LEU A 835 3.09 2.27 -18.69
N GLN A 836 3.38 2.21 -19.99
CA GLN A 836 2.62 1.47 -21.00
C GLN A 836 2.58 -0.05 -20.72
N ARG A 837 3.42 -0.55 -19.81
CA ARG A 837 3.43 -1.94 -19.36
C ARG A 837 2.44 -2.22 -18.23
N PHE A 838 1.96 -1.20 -17.51
CA PHE A 838 0.84 -1.30 -16.57
C PHE A 838 -0.48 -1.38 -17.33
N GLN A 839 -0.65 -2.51 -18.01
CA GLN A 839 -1.78 -2.79 -18.90
C GLN A 839 -3.09 -2.97 -18.13
N LEU A 840 -3.02 -3.43 -16.88
CA LEU A 840 -4.17 -3.52 -15.96
C LEU A 840 -4.26 -2.28 -15.07
N ALA A 841 -4.18 -1.09 -15.68
CA ALA A 841 -4.36 0.17 -14.98
C ALA A 841 -5.83 0.60 -15.00
N VAL A 842 -6.44 0.77 -13.82
CA VAL A 842 -7.83 1.21 -13.68
C VAL A 842 -7.93 2.51 -12.89
N TRP A 843 -8.75 3.41 -13.40
CA TRP A 843 -9.17 4.64 -12.74
C TRP A 843 -10.69 4.77 -12.83
N PRO A 844 -11.45 4.06 -11.97
CA PRO A 844 -12.90 4.08 -12.00
C PRO A 844 -13.47 5.42 -11.56
N ASP A 845 -14.66 5.74 -12.04
CA ASP A 845 -15.46 6.83 -11.51
C ASP A 845 -15.83 6.55 -10.04
N PRO A 846 -15.98 7.56 -9.18
CA PRO A 846 -16.34 7.33 -7.78
C PRO A 846 -17.73 6.69 -7.67
N ALA A 847 -17.85 5.65 -6.84
CA ALA A 847 -19.14 5.02 -6.52
C ALA A 847 -19.88 5.81 -5.42
N ARG A 848 -21.21 5.68 -5.38
CA ARG A 848 -22.01 6.17 -4.25
C ARG A 848 -21.79 5.27 -3.04
N PHE A 849 -21.61 5.89 -1.88
CA PHE A 849 -21.50 5.17 -0.61
C PHE A 849 -22.89 4.75 -0.12
N GLU A 850 -23.03 3.49 0.28
CA GLU A 850 -24.18 2.98 1.04
C GLU A 850 -23.63 2.05 2.12
N TYR A 851 -24.23 2.05 3.31
CA TYR A 851 -23.76 1.20 4.39
C TYR A 851 -24.22 -0.25 4.19
N VAL A 852 -23.28 -1.19 4.26
CA VAL A 852 -23.54 -2.63 4.17
C VAL A 852 -22.82 -3.32 5.31
N ASP A 853 -23.55 -4.13 6.09
CA ASP A 853 -23.00 -4.94 7.17
C ASP A 853 -23.53 -6.37 7.05
N ARG A 854 -22.70 -7.25 6.51
CA ARG A 854 -22.99 -8.68 6.35
C ARG A 854 -21.71 -9.50 6.47
N HIS A 855 -21.83 -10.78 6.83
CA HIS A 855 -20.68 -11.67 6.87
C HIS A 855 -20.08 -11.91 5.47
N PRO A 856 -18.75 -12.12 5.36
CA PRO A 856 -18.12 -12.54 4.10
C PRO A 856 -18.63 -13.90 3.64
N SER A 857 -18.85 -14.04 2.33
CA SER A 857 -19.22 -15.33 1.73
C SER A 857 -18.11 -16.36 1.88
N GLN A 858 -18.35 -17.41 2.69
CA GLN A 858 -17.41 -18.51 2.87
C GLN A 858 -17.22 -19.32 1.59
N ALA A 859 -18.29 -19.56 0.82
CA ALA A 859 -18.23 -20.29 -0.43
C ALA A 859 -17.39 -19.57 -1.49
N ALA A 860 -17.56 -18.23 -1.63
CA ALA A 860 -16.74 -17.45 -2.56
C ALA A 860 -15.26 -17.42 -2.15
N ARG A 861 -15.00 -17.29 -0.85
CA ARG A 861 -13.64 -17.35 -0.29
C ARG A 861 -12.95 -18.67 -0.60
N GLU A 862 -13.66 -19.78 -0.44
CA GLU A 862 -13.13 -21.12 -0.66
C GLU A 862 -12.88 -21.41 -2.14
N ARG A 863 -13.80 -21.02 -3.04
CA ARG A 863 -13.58 -21.11 -4.50
C ARG A 863 -12.34 -20.34 -4.93
N ALA A 864 -12.17 -19.11 -4.44
CA ALA A 864 -10.98 -18.32 -4.74
C ALA A 864 -9.70 -18.98 -4.21
N ARG A 865 -9.71 -19.54 -2.99
CA ARG A 865 -8.57 -20.30 -2.44
C ARG A 865 -8.19 -21.46 -3.33
N LEU A 866 -9.17 -22.31 -3.67
CA LEU A 866 -8.96 -23.50 -4.49
C LEU A 866 -8.44 -23.14 -5.88
N LEU A 867 -8.92 -22.06 -6.49
CA LEU A 867 -8.38 -21.57 -7.77
C LEU A 867 -6.89 -21.27 -7.69
N PHE A 868 -6.44 -20.52 -6.69
CA PHE A 868 -5.03 -20.18 -6.52
C PHE A 868 -4.16 -21.43 -6.27
N GLU A 869 -4.68 -22.42 -5.55
CA GLU A 869 -3.99 -23.71 -5.35
C GLU A 869 -3.91 -24.55 -6.62
N ARG A 870 -4.97 -24.58 -7.43
CA ARG A 870 -4.94 -25.25 -8.74
C ARG A 870 -3.93 -24.59 -9.68
N ALA A 871 -3.88 -23.25 -9.70
CA ALA A 871 -2.92 -22.51 -10.52
C ALA A 871 -1.46 -22.72 -10.09
N ASP A 872 -1.21 -22.89 -8.79
CA ASP A 872 0.13 -23.19 -8.25
C ASP A 872 0.57 -24.63 -8.54
N ASN A 873 -0.36 -25.58 -8.55
CA ASN A 873 -0.10 -27.00 -8.81
C ASN A 873 -0.42 -27.42 -10.25
N LEU A 874 -0.33 -26.48 -11.20
CA LEU A 874 -0.67 -26.71 -12.60
C LEU A 874 0.27 -27.75 -13.23
N ASP A 875 -0.30 -28.80 -13.83
CA ASP A 875 0.44 -29.71 -14.71
C ASP A 875 0.48 -29.15 -16.14
N ALA A 876 1.45 -28.27 -16.39
CA ALA A 876 1.61 -27.64 -17.70
C ALA A 876 1.93 -28.64 -18.84
N GLU A 877 2.50 -29.81 -18.52
CA GLU A 877 2.81 -30.83 -19.53
C GLU A 877 1.55 -31.57 -19.99
N ALA A 878 0.61 -31.80 -19.08
CA ALA A 878 -0.66 -32.45 -19.42
C ALA A 878 -1.48 -31.65 -20.43
N ILE A 879 -1.46 -30.31 -20.31
CA ILE A 879 -2.27 -29.44 -21.16
C ILE A 879 -1.53 -28.88 -22.37
N GLY A 880 -0.23 -28.61 -22.23
CA GLY A 880 0.56 -27.89 -23.21
C GLY A 880 1.08 -28.74 -24.37
N TYR A 881 1.66 -28.05 -25.34
CA TYR A 881 2.46 -28.61 -26.43
C TYR A 881 3.91 -28.17 -26.28
N ARG A 882 4.85 -28.99 -26.77
CA ARG A 882 6.27 -28.64 -26.86
C ARG A 882 6.71 -28.54 -28.31
N ASP A 883 7.65 -27.64 -28.58
CA ASP A 883 8.36 -27.64 -29.86
C ASP A 883 9.64 -28.49 -29.79
N GLN A 884 10.28 -28.67 -30.94
CA GLN A 884 11.50 -29.46 -31.08
C GLN A 884 12.77 -28.65 -30.80
N PHE A 885 12.65 -27.36 -30.48
CA PHE A 885 13.76 -26.40 -30.35
C PHE A 885 14.09 -26.11 -28.87
N GLY A 886 13.65 -27.00 -27.99
CA GLY A 886 13.27 -26.70 -26.61
C GLY A 886 14.33 -26.10 -25.69
N GLU A 887 13.91 -25.03 -25.01
CA GLU A 887 14.28 -24.62 -23.64
C GLU A 887 13.11 -23.93 -22.90
N ASP A 888 11.99 -23.65 -23.59
CA ASP A 888 10.84 -22.95 -23.01
C ASP A 888 9.77 -23.91 -22.45
N PRO A 889 8.92 -23.43 -21.53
CA PRO A 889 7.77 -24.16 -20.98
C PRO A 889 6.78 -24.63 -22.07
N PRO A 890 5.93 -25.63 -21.79
CA PRO A 890 4.84 -26.01 -22.68
C PRO A 890 3.95 -24.81 -23.02
N TYR A 891 3.29 -24.85 -24.18
CA TYR A 891 2.39 -23.78 -24.61
C TYR A 891 1.03 -24.30 -25.06
N VAL A 892 -0.01 -23.50 -24.90
CA VAL A 892 -1.35 -23.74 -25.46
C VAL A 892 -1.60 -22.86 -26.69
N ARG A 893 -2.62 -23.21 -27.47
CA ARG A 893 -3.07 -22.45 -28.65
C ARG A 893 -4.56 -22.17 -28.57
N LEU A 894 -5.02 -21.22 -29.38
CA LEU A 894 -6.45 -21.00 -29.58
C LEU A 894 -7.08 -22.19 -30.30
N SER A 895 -8.31 -22.54 -29.90
CA SER A 895 -9.21 -23.38 -30.70
C SER A 895 -9.47 -22.75 -32.09
N PRO A 896 -9.91 -23.52 -33.10
CA PRO A 896 -10.23 -22.97 -34.41
C PRO A 896 -11.21 -21.80 -34.38
N GLU A 897 -12.23 -21.87 -33.52
CA GLU A 897 -13.27 -20.86 -33.34
C GLU A 897 -12.68 -19.59 -32.72
N ALA A 898 -11.93 -19.73 -31.62
CA ALA A 898 -11.21 -18.63 -31.00
C ALA A 898 -10.17 -18.00 -31.95
N GLN A 899 -9.51 -18.81 -32.78
CA GLN A 899 -8.55 -18.32 -33.76
C GLN A 899 -9.20 -17.38 -34.78
N GLY A 900 -10.42 -17.71 -35.23
CA GLY A 900 -11.20 -16.85 -36.13
C GLY A 900 -11.43 -15.47 -35.52
N LEU A 901 -11.93 -15.43 -34.28
CA LEU A 901 -12.16 -14.19 -33.53
C LEU A 901 -10.87 -13.38 -33.33
N PHE A 902 -9.77 -14.03 -32.96
CA PHE A 902 -8.50 -13.34 -32.77
C PHE A 902 -7.99 -12.70 -34.06
N VAL A 903 -8.11 -13.40 -35.20
CA VAL A 903 -7.65 -12.86 -36.50
C VAL A 903 -8.47 -11.65 -36.92
N GLU A 904 -9.79 -11.70 -36.75
CA GLU A 904 -10.70 -10.58 -37.01
C GLU A 904 -10.33 -9.39 -36.12
N TRP A 905 -10.37 -9.57 -34.80
CA TRP A 905 -10.05 -8.53 -33.82
C TRP A 905 -8.65 -7.94 -34.05
N TYR A 906 -7.62 -8.77 -34.18
CA TYR A 906 -6.23 -8.30 -34.34
C TYR A 906 -6.04 -7.50 -35.62
N THR A 907 -6.72 -7.90 -36.71
CA THR A 907 -6.66 -7.19 -37.99
C THR A 907 -7.28 -5.80 -37.86
N ASP A 908 -8.48 -5.72 -37.30
CA ASP A 908 -9.21 -4.47 -37.16
C ASP A 908 -8.55 -3.53 -36.16
N PHE A 909 -8.14 -4.05 -35.00
CA PHE A 909 -7.38 -3.29 -34.00
C PHE A 909 -6.11 -2.68 -34.59
N MET A 910 -5.31 -3.46 -35.33
CA MET A 910 -4.06 -2.96 -35.91
C MET A 910 -4.27 -1.96 -37.04
N ARG A 911 -5.35 -2.09 -37.82
CA ARG A 911 -5.72 -1.10 -38.85
C ARG A 911 -6.15 0.21 -38.21
N HIS A 912 -7.09 0.15 -37.27
CA HIS A 912 -7.61 1.33 -36.58
C HIS A 912 -6.50 2.08 -35.84
N ARG A 913 -5.68 1.38 -35.06
CA ARG A 913 -4.56 2.00 -34.32
C ARG A 913 -3.58 2.73 -35.25
N ARG A 914 -3.19 2.11 -36.37
CA ARG A 914 -2.28 2.73 -37.35
C ARG A 914 -2.91 3.93 -38.06
N GLN A 915 -4.21 3.89 -38.29
CA GLN A 915 -4.95 5.01 -38.86
C GLN A 915 -4.97 6.20 -37.89
N VAL A 916 -5.35 5.98 -36.64
CA VAL A 916 -5.36 7.00 -35.58
C VAL A 916 -3.97 7.63 -35.38
N GLU A 917 -2.91 6.80 -35.38
CA GLU A 917 -1.51 7.24 -35.30
C GLU A 917 -1.11 8.08 -36.53
N ALA A 918 -1.51 7.69 -37.74
CA ALA A 918 -1.21 8.43 -38.96
C ALA A 918 -1.97 9.76 -39.08
N GLU A 919 -3.19 9.81 -38.53
CA GLU A 919 -4.03 11.02 -38.49
C GLU A 919 -3.62 11.97 -37.36
N GLY A 920 -2.79 11.52 -36.41
CA GLY A 920 -2.39 12.29 -35.23
C GLY A 920 -3.56 12.57 -34.28
N ALA A 921 -4.57 11.70 -34.27
CA ALA A 921 -5.78 11.85 -33.45
C ALA A 921 -5.57 11.45 -31.99
N GLU A 922 -4.53 10.67 -31.67
CA GLU A 922 -4.10 10.32 -30.32
C GLU A 922 -2.61 10.63 -30.13
N SER A 923 -2.18 10.88 -28.89
CA SER A 923 -0.77 11.18 -28.58
C SER A 923 0.13 9.94 -28.63
N ASP A 924 1.44 10.14 -28.82
CA ASP A 924 2.42 9.04 -28.87
C ASP A 924 2.39 8.13 -27.63
N PRO A 925 2.25 8.63 -26.38
CA PRO A 925 2.26 7.79 -25.19
C PRO A 925 1.08 6.81 -25.10
N ILE A 926 -0.12 7.22 -25.53
CA ILE A 926 -1.31 6.36 -25.54
C ILE A 926 -1.26 5.37 -26.71
N CYS A 927 -0.78 5.80 -27.89
CA CYS A 927 -0.50 4.91 -29.01
C CYS A 927 0.47 3.78 -28.62
N ALA A 928 1.52 4.11 -27.86
CA ALA A 928 2.47 3.15 -27.32
C ALA A 928 1.83 2.19 -26.29
N HIS A 929 0.85 2.65 -25.50
CA HIS A 929 0.08 1.82 -24.56
C HIS A 929 -0.73 0.77 -25.32
N PHE A 930 -1.52 1.21 -26.29
CA PHE A 930 -2.33 0.32 -27.14
C PHE A 930 -1.47 -0.60 -28.01
N GLY A 931 -0.26 -0.18 -28.38
CA GLY A 931 0.73 -1.05 -29.02
C GLY A 931 1.08 -2.32 -28.22
N LYS A 932 0.82 -2.37 -26.91
CA LYS A 932 1.06 -3.55 -26.06
C LYS A 932 -0.16 -4.46 -25.89
N TYR A 933 -1.36 -4.03 -26.31
CA TYR A 933 -2.62 -4.77 -26.12
C TYR A 933 -2.66 -6.14 -26.81
N PRO A 934 -2.06 -6.34 -28.01
CA PRO A 934 -2.03 -7.68 -28.58
C PRO A 934 -1.34 -8.73 -27.71
N GLY A 935 -0.29 -8.33 -26.98
CA GLY A 935 0.33 -9.20 -25.97
C GLY A 935 -0.61 -9.42 -24.78
N LEU A 936 -1.29 -8.37 -24.31
CA LEU A 936 -2.24 -8.45 -23.19
C LEU A 936 -3.37 -9.44 -23.45
N VAL A 937 -3.92 -9.52 -24.67
CA VAL A 937 -4.95 -10.51 -25.03
C VAL A 937 -4.46 -11.92 -24.72
N GLY A 938 -3.23 -12.25 -25.11
CA GLY A 938 -2.64 -13.56 -24.80
C GLY A 938 -2.50 -13.79 -23.31
N LYS A 939 -1.96 -12.80 -22.58
CA LYS A 939 -1.76 -12.88 -21.13
C LYS A 939 -3.08 -13.13 -20.39
N LEU A 940 -4.12 -12.36 -20.71
CA LEU A 940 -5.45 -12.50 -20.12
C LEU A 940 -6.14 -13.79 -20.52
N ALA A 941 -6.10 -14.16 -21.80
CA ALA A 941 -6.66 -15.41 -22.28
C ALA A 941 -6.02 -16.62 -21.59
N LEU A 942 -4.70 -16.59 -21.35
CA LEU A 942 -4.01 -17.64 -20.62
C LEU A 942 -4.43 -17.69 -19.14
N ILE A 943 -4.51 -16.54 -18.46
CA ILE A 943 -4.97 -16.48 -17.06
C ILE A 943 -6.38 -17.05 -16.93
N LEU A 944 -7.29 -16.62 -17.81
CA LEU A 944 -8.68 -17.07 -17.84
C LEU A 944 -8.79 -18.55 -18.20
N HIS A 945 -8.01 -19.03 -19.17
CA HIS A 945 -7.97 -20.44 -19.59
C HIS A 945 -7.59 -21.35 -18.42
N ILE A 946 -6.50 -21.03 -17.72
CA ILE A 946 -6.06 -21.84 -16.57
C ILE A 946 -7.05 -21.77 -15.41
N ALA A 947 -7.80 -20.67 -15.30
CA ALA A 947 -8.75 -20.50 -14.20
C ALA A 947 -10.08 -21.23 -14.44
N ASP A 948 -10.65 -21.11 -15.64
CA ASP A 948 -11.98 -21.59 -15.98
C ASP A 948 -11.97 -22.96 -16.69
N ASP A 949 -10.92 -23.26 -17.47
CA ASP A 949 -10.79 -24.47 -18.29
C ASP A 949 -9.44 -25.22 -18.04
N PRO A 950 -9.08 -25.55 -16.78
CA PRO A 950 -7.72 -25.97 -16.41
C PRO A 950 -7.23 -27.26 -17.09
N ASP A 951 -8.13 -28.14 -17.53
CA ASP A 951 -7.80 -29.41 -18.18
C ASP A 951 -7.79 -29.33 -19.71
N ALA A 952 -8.23 -28.20 -20.28
CA ALA A 952 -8.33 -28.05 -21.72
C ALA A 952 -6.96 -27.75 -22.37
N ARG A 953 -6.69 -28.38 -23.50
CA ARG A 953 -5.43 -28.19 -24.26
C ARG A 953 -5.46 -27.01 -25.23
N ALA A 954 -6.63 -26.46 -25.48
CA ALA A 954 -6.85 -25.33 -26.38
C ALA A 954 -7.74 -24.29 -25.71
N VAL A 955 -7.41 -23.02 -25.93
CA VAL A 955 -8.17 -21.88 -25.41
C VAL A 955 -9.49 -21.77 -26.17
N SER A 956 -10.58 -21.84 -25.42
CA SER A 956 -11.95 -21.80 -25.93
C SER A 956 -12.32 -20.43 -26.50
N GLU A 957 -13.37 -20.41 -27.32
CA GLU A 957 -13.95 -19.17 -27.84
C GLU A 957 -14.43 -18.25 -26.70
N THR A 958 -15.14 -18.82 -25.72
CA THR A 958 -15.62 -18.14 -24.51
C THR A 958 -14.49 -17.44 -23.76
N THR A 959 -13.38 -18.14 -23.54
CA THR A 959 -12.22 -17.60 -22.83
C THR A 959 -11.57 -16.44 -23.60
N LEU A 960 -11.45 -16.56 -24.93
CA LEU A 960 -10.95 -15.45 -25.74
C LEU A 960 -11.90 -14.24 -25.71
N LEU A 961 -13.21 -14.45 -25.78
CA LEU A 961 -14.20 -13.38 -25.69
C LEU A 961 -14.10 -12.63 -24.36
N LYS A 962 -13.95 -13.33 -23.23
CA LYS A 962 -13.68 -12.69 -21.93
C LYS A 962 -12.40 -11.85 -21.97
N ALA A 963 -11.32 -12.35 -22.59
CA ALA A 963 -10.07 -11.61 -22.71
C ALA A 963 -10.21 -10.35 -23.59
N LEU A 964 -11.00 -10.40 -24.67
CA LEU A 964 -11.30 -9.24 -25.50
C LEU A 964 -12.18 -8.23 -24.77
N ALA A 965 -13.18 -8.69 -24.01
CA ALA A 965 -14.04 -7.83 -23.18
C ALA A 965 -13.24 -7.07 -22.11
N TRP A 966 -12.18 -7.67 -21.56
CA TRP A 966 -11.23 -6.96 -20.72
C TRP A 966 -10.55 -5.79 -21.42
N LEU A 967 -10.15 -5.94 -22.68
CA LEU A 967 -9.52 -4.85 -23.44
C LEU A 967 -10.51 -3.72 -23.71
N ASP A 968 -11.75 -4.07 -24.07
CA ASP A 968 -12.82 -3.08 -24.28
C ASP A 968 -13.08 -2.29 -22.99
N TYR A 969 -13.05 -2.96 -21.83
CA TYR A 969 -13.19 -2.31 -20.53
C TYR A 969 -11.95 -1.46 -20.13
N LEU A 970 -10.72 -1.92 -20.40
CA LEU A 970 -9.48 -1.19 -20.05
C LEU A 970 -9.21 0.02 -20.95
N THR A 971 -9.73 0.02 -22.18
CA THR A 971 -9.47 1.09 -23.17
C THR A 971 -9.95 2.47 -22.68
N PRO A 972 -11.19 2.65 -22.17
CA PRO A 972 -11.63 3.89 -21.55
C PRO A 972 -10.77 4.34 -20.36
N HIS A 973 -10.29 3.40 -19.53
CA HIS A 973 -9.39 3.74 -18.42
C HIS A 973 -8.05 4.28 -18.92
N ALA A 974 -7.45 3.64 -19.93
CA ALA A 974 -6.22 4.14 -20.54
C ALA A 974 -6.43 5.55 -21.12
N ARG A 975 -7.51 5.78 -21.89
CA ARG A 975 -7.86 7.11 -22.42
C ARG A 975 -8.02 8.13 -21.29
N ARG A 976 -8.70 7.79 -20.19
CA ARG A 976 -8.86 8.67 -19.03
C ARG A 976 -7.52 9.01 -18.38
N ILE A 977 -6.61 8.04 -18.24
CA ILE A 977 -5.27 8.23 -17.67
C ILE A 977 -4.48 9.24 -18.51
N TYR A 978 -4.39 9.03 -19.82
CA TYR A 978 -3.62 9.90 -20.71
C TYR A 978 -4.30 11.27 -20.92
N HIS A 979 -5.63 11.33 -20.97
CA HIS A 979 -6.39 12.59 -21.04
C HIS A 979 -6.10 13.50 -19.83
N ALA A 980 -6.00 12.94 -18.62
CA ALA A 980 -5.69 13.70 -17.40
C ALA A 980 -4.32 14.39 -17.44
N VAL A 981 -3.42 13.90 -18.29
CA VAL A 981 -2.06 14.38 -18.45
C VAL A 981 -1.99 15.51 -19.46
N GLU A 982 -2.74 15.38 -20.55
CA GLU A 982 -2.88 16.38 -21.60
C GLU A 982 -3.62 17.64 -21.09
N HIS A 983 -4.50 17.49 -20.09
CA HIS A 983 -5.33 18.58 -19.56
C HIS A 983 -5.17 18.79 -18.03
N PRO A 984 -3.97 19.09 -17.53
CA PRO A 984 -3.64 19.07 -16.09
C PRO A 984 -4.28 20.22 -15.29
N GLU A 985 -4.73 21.27 -15.98
CA GLU A 985 -5.25 22.51 -15.37
C GLU A 985 -6.72 22.38 -14.91
N THR A 986 -7.38 21.30 -15.30
CA THR A 986 -8.80 21.03 -15.01
C THR A 986 -9.14 20.98 -13.52
N GLY A 987 -8.20 20.57 -12.65
CA GLY A 987 -8.44 20.51 -11.20
C GLY A 987 -8.58 21.89 -10.55
N ALA A 988 -7.58 22.75 -10.71
CA ALA A 988 -7.62 24.12 -10.21
C ALA A 988 -8.70 24.95 -10.93
N ALA A 989 -8.86 24.76 -12.25
CA ALA A 989 -9.93 25.38 -13.00
C ALA A 989 -11.32 24.94 -12.53
N SER A 990 -11.53 23.67 -12.18
CA SER A 990 -12.82 23.19 -11.64
C SER A 990 -13.14 23.79 -10.27
N LEU A 991 -12.13 23.90 -9.39
CA LEU A 991 -12.29 24.55 -8.08
C LEU A 991 -12.60 26.04 -8.23
N LEU A 992 -11.88 26.73 -9.13
CA LEU A 992 -12.12 28.14 -9.41
C LEU A 992 -13.48 28.35 -10.07
N LEU A 993 -13.88 27.50 -11.01
CA LEU A 993 -15.20 27.49 -11.65
C LEU A 993 -16.33 27.28 -10.65
N ALA A 994 -16.17 26.36 -9.70
CA ALA A 994 -17.15 26.15 -8.64
C ALA A 994 -17.33 27.39 -7.76
N ARG A 995 -16.31 28.25 -7.64
CA ARG A 995 -16.40 29.54 -6.94
C ARG A 995 -16.98 30.66 -7.81
N VAL A 996 -16.67 30.68 -9.12
CA VAL A 996 -17.35 31.53 -10.11
C VAL A 996 -18.86 31.31 -10.04
N ARG A 997 -19.31 30.05 -10.05
CA ARG A 997 -20.73 29.69 -9.98
C ARG A 997 -21.40 30.06 -8.65
N ARG A 998 -20.62 30.19 -7.57
CA ARG A 998 -21.08 30.62 -6.24
C ARG A 998 -20.97 32.13 -6.01
N GLY A 999 -20.47 32.90 -6.99
CA GLY A 999 -20.32 34.35 -6.86
C GLY A 999 -19.27 34.79 -5.83
N GLU A 1000 -18.30 33.94 -5.48
CA GLU A 1000 -17.33 34.21 -4.40
C GLU A 1000 -16.10 35.04 -4.87
N LEU A 1001 -16.08 35.41 -6.15
CA LEU A 1001 -14.99 36.16 -6.78
C LEU A 1001 -15.34 37.65 -6.87
N PRO A 1002 -14.37 38.55 -6.63
CA PRO A 1002 -14.57 39.98 -6.89
C PRO A 1002 -14.91 40.24 -8.36
N GLU A 1003 -15.59 41.35 -8.64
CA GLU A 1003 -15.97 41.78 -10.01
C GLU A 1003 -14.78 41.78 -10.98
N LYS A 1004 -13.59 42.16 -10.48
CA LYS A 1004 -12.31 42.06 -11.18
C LYS A 1004 -11.26 41.53 -10.24
N PHE A 1005 -10.44 40.59 -10.69
CA PHE A 1005 -9.41 39.97 -9.87
C PHE A 1005 -8.19 39.58 -10.69
N THR A 1006 -7.04 39.50 -10.03
CA THR A 1006 -5.81 38.92 -10.58
C THR A 1006 -5.61 37.51 -10.04
N ALA A 1007 -4.77 36.69 -10.70
CA ALA A 1007 -4.36 35.40 -10.15
C ALA A 1007 -3.80 35.53 -8.70
N ARG A 1008 -3.15 36.66 -8.41
CA ARG A 1008 -2.64 37.00 -7.07
C ARG A 1008 -3.70 37.18 -6.01
N ASP A 1009 -4.85 37.71 -6.37
CA ASP A 1009 -5.96 37.87 -5.42
C ASP A 1009 -6.58 36.54 -5.04
N ILE A 1010 -6.43 35.51 -5.89
CA ILE A 1010 -6.92 34.16 -5.64
C ILE A 1010 -5.96 33.38 -4.77
N TYR A 1011 -4.67 33.29 -5.12
CA TYR A 1011 -3.73 32.50 -4.33
C TYR A 1011 -3.45 33.09 -2.94
N ARG A 1012 -3.55 34.43 -2.78
CA ARG A 1012 -3.44 35.08 -1.46
C ARG A 1012 -4.57 34.72 -0.50
N LYS A 1013 -5.73 34.31 -1.00
CA LYS A 1013 -6.84 33.86 -0.14
C LYS A 1013 -6.57 32.50 0.49
N GLY A 1014 -5.52 31.78 0.06
CA GLY A 1014 -5.13 30.49 0.65
C GLY A 1014 -6.21 29.41 0.51
N TRP A 1015 -7.06 29.52 -0.52
CA TRP A 1015 -8.13 28.55 -0.74
C TRP A 1015 -7.54 27.17 -1.06
N HIS A 1016 -8.15 26.12 -0.49
CA HIS A 1016 -7.72 24.75 -0.71
C HIS A 1016 -7.69 24.42 -2.22
N GLY A 1017 -6.53 23.97 -2.71
CA GLY A 1017 -6.31 23.66 -4.14
C GLY A 1017 -6.07 24.88 -5.05
N LEU A 1018 -6.01 26.10 -4.50
CA LEU A 1018 -5.80 27.37 -5.23
C LEU A 1018 -4.76 28.26 -4.53
N ALA A 1019 -3.75 27.69 -3.86
CA ALA A 1019 -2.71 28.44 -3.15
C ALA A 1019 -1.41 28.61 -3.97
N ASP A 1020 -1.23 27.82 -5.03
CA ASP A 1020 -0.07 27.90 -5.92
C ASP A 1020 -0.30 28.96 -7.01
N SER A 1021 0.61 29.94 -7.10
CA SER A 1021 0.48 31.07 -8.02
C SER A 1021 0.39 30.63 -9.48
N ASP A 1022 1.16 29.60 -9.82
CA ASP A 1022 1.33 29.10 -11.17
C ASP A 1022 0.11 28.30 -11.63
N ALA A 1023 -0.40 27.41 -10.78
CA ALA A 1023 -1.62 26.64 -11.01
C ALA A 1023 -2.87 27.53 -11.07
N VAL A 1024 -2.92 28.60 -10.28
CA VAL A 1024 -4.03 29.56 -10.30
C VAL A 1024 -4.02 30.40 -11.57
N LEU A 1025 -2.85 30.87 -12.02
CA LEU A 1025 -2.73 31.61 -13.28
C LEU A 1025 -3.20 30.76 -14.46
N ARG A 1026 -2.70 29.52 -14.53
CA ARG A 1026 -3.10 28.50 -15.50
C ARG A 1026 -4.61 28.22 -15.46
N ALA A 1027 -5.18 28.00 -14.28
CA ALA A 1027 -6.62 27.84 -14.11
C ALA A 1027 -7.44 29.05 -14.62
N CYS A 1028 -6.96 30.28 -14.41
CA CYS A 1028 -7.60 31.48 -14.94
C CYS A 1028 -7.52 31.55 -16.47
N ASP A 1029 -6.38 31.18 -17.06
CA ASP A 1029 -6.19 31.15 -18.50
C ASP A 1029 -7.06 30.07 -19.16
N LEU A 1030 -7.17 28.87 -18.57
CA LEU A 1030 -8.08 27.82 -19.03
C LEU A 1030 -9.54 28.27 -18.94
N LEU A 1031 -9.96 28.89 -17.84
CA LEU A 1031 -11.34 29.40 -17.74
C LEU A 1031 -11.63 30.54 -18.72
N GLN A 1032 -10.62 31.31 -19.12
CA GLN A 1032 -10.75 32.31 -20.17
C GLN A 1032 -10.90 31.65 -21.55
N GLU A 1033 -10.11 30.62 -21.85
CA GLU A 1033 -10.22 29.86 -23.10
C GLU A 1033 -11.61 29.24 -23.29
N TYR A 1034 -12.25 28.82 -22.20
CA TYR A 1034 -13.60 28.24 -22.20
C TYR A 1034 -14.71 29.27 -21.93
N ASP A 1035 -14.43 30.56 -22.12
CA ASP A 1035 -15.39 31.68 -22.04
C ASP A 1035 -16.08 31.89 -20.68
N TRP A 1036 -15.53 31.32 -19.60
CA TRP A 1036 -16.00 31.57 -18.22
C TRP A 1036 -15.44 32.86 -17.64
N LEU A 1037 -14.21 33.21 -17.99
CA LEU A 1037 -13.54 34.46 -17.62
C LEU A 1037 -13.22 35.28 -18.86
N ILE A 1038 -13.07 36.59 -18.67
CA ILE A 1038 -12.65 37.53 -19.71
C ILE A 1038 -11.43 38.32 -19.24
N ASP A 1039 -10.51 38.60 -20.16
CA ASP A 1039 -9.40 39.53 -19.91
C ASP A 1039 -9.92 40.97 -20.00
N VAL A 1040 -9.78 41.69 -18.89
CA VAL A 1040 -10.15 43.11 -18.74
C VAL A 1040 -8.93 43.98 -18.45
N SER A 1041 -7.72 43.48 -18.77
CA SER A 1041 -6.48 44.23 -18.62
C SER A 1041 -6.48 45.48 -19.51
N PRO A 1042 -6.04 46.65 -18.99
CA PRO A 1042 -5.90 47.84 -19.82
C PRO A 1042 -4.80 47.65 -20.88
N GLU A 1043 -4.99 48.21 -22.08
CA GLU A 1043 -3.97 48.18 -23.15
C GLU A 1043 -2.64 48.75 -22.66
N TRP A 1044 -1.60 47.93 -22.65
CA TRP A 1044 -0.27 48.32 -22.19
C TRP A 1044 0.59 48.83 -23.36
N LYS A 1045 0.98 50.11 -23.32
CA LYS A 1045 1.73 50.81 -24.39
C LYS A 1045 3.13 51.28 -23.96
N GLY A 1046 3.74 50.66 -22.95
CA GLY A 1046 5.03 51.08 -22.38
C GLY A 1046 6.21 50.13 -22.65
N THR A 1047 7.42 50.54 -22.27
CA THR A 1047 8.70 49.78 -22.43
C THR A 1047 9.17 49.05 -21.15
N GLY A 1048 8.31 48.91 -20.14
CA GLY A 1048 8.61 48.28 -18.83
C GLY A 1048 8.16 46.80 -18.70
N ARG A 1049 7.94 46.31 -17.47
CA ARG A 1049 7.28 45.01 -17.24
C ARG A 1049 5.76 45.15 -17.45
N PRO A 1050 5.09 44.25 -18.19
CA PRO A 1050 3.64 44.30 -18.35
C PRO A 1050 2.93 44.23 -16.99
N PRO A 1051 1.79 44.94 -16.81
CA PRO A 1051 0.95 44.78 -15.62
C PRO A 1051 0.39 43.35 -15.54
N ALA A 1052 0.12 42.88 -14.31
CA ALA A 1052 -0.48 41.56 -14.11
C ALA A 1052 -1.86 41.47 -14.78
N LYS A 1053 -2.14 40.32 -15.41
CA LYS A 1053 -3.39 40.07 -16.13
C LYS A 1053 -4.59 40.15 -15.18
N LEU A 1054 -5.60 40.92 -15.58
CA LEU A 1054 -6.81 41.20 -14.81
C LEU A 1054 -7.99 40.46 -15.45
N TYR A 1055 -8.64 39.61 -14.68
CA TYR A 1055 -9.77 38.78 -15.11
C TYR A 1055 -11.09 39.32 -14.53
N ALA A 1056 -12.19 39.10 -15.25
CA ALA A 1056 -13.55 39.26 -14.76
C ALA A 1056 -14.39 38.05 -15.18
N VAL A 1057 -15.49 37.78 -14.47
CA VAL A 1057 -16.45 36.74 -14.89
C VAL A 1057 -17.14 37.19 -16.18
N SER A 1058 -17.27 36.29 -17.15
CA SER A 1058 -17.95 36.60 -18.41
C SER A 1058 -19.41 37.02 -18.14
N PRO A 1059 -19.90 38.15 -18.70
CA PRO A 1059 -21.30 38.56 -18.58
C PRO A 1059 -22.31 37.55 -19.13
N ALA A 1060 -21.86 36.57 -19.91
CA ALA A 1060 -22.67 35.47 -20.43
C ALA A 1060 -22.87 34.31 -19.41
N VAL A 1061 -22.26 34.40 -18.22
CA VAL A 1061 -22.44 33.42 -17.14
C VAL A 1061 -23.67 33.79 -16.31
N GLU A 1062 -24.73 32.98 -16.34
CA GLU A 1062 -25.82 33.05 -15.35
C GLU A 1062 -25.30 32.57 -13.98
N VAL A 1063 -24.89 33.50 -13.12
CA VAL A 1063 -24.56 33.20 -11.72
C VAL A 1063 -25.87 33.09 -10.94
N ALA A 1064 -26.07 31.98 -10.22
CA ALA A 1064 -27.25 31.83 -9.36
C ALA A 1064 -27.22 32.90 -8.26
N SER A 1065 -28.22 33.78 -8.26
CA SER A 1065 -28.44 34.83 -7.25
C SER A 1065 -28.91 34.25 -5.93
#